data_AF-A0A2E7EIV2-F1
#
_entry.id   AF-A0A2E7EIV2-F1
#
_cell.length_a   1.000
_cell.length_b   1.000
_cell.length_c   1.000
_cell.angle_alpha   90.00
_cell.angle_beta   90.00
_cell.angle_gamma   90.00
#
_symmetry.space_group_name_H-M   'P 1'
#
loop_
_entity.id
_entity.type
_entity.pdbx_description
1 polymer ?
#
loop_
_entity_poly.entity_id
_entity_poly.type
_entity_poly.pdbx_seq_one_letter_code
_entity_poly.pdbx_strand_id
1 'polypeptide(L)'
;MNNDSRLSVFGVRLRPIDARLGRFVLRLMGIVLLLGNGSLWAQETKIYEQEPYDVITLNAANQGRILRVMPLDLPERRVVPSSNPNATLRIRLMDNPDEEIDVAWGGIEKIDLFEDRVLRRARQLVRSREFDDAFEHLGFLQNSYPNTVGLEETVDSLLFAEASALYRERRFDRAILLLNEVYQRNPNRRGLVTALTRVSQALFAERIKSQDYRDARRIVQIADDQYGSNLADSVRNWKRQLQSIAENVLGEARQYSDDGNDRAAYVSSRRAYEIWPDTPGVREMMVNTARRYPILSVAVSQRYAPSNERPMFNWANRRASRLEYRRLFELTGVGPNGGIYECPVGKPTIADDYRGLSIQMLDLGGDSAAYIGMAVSRRLLEIANPERPAYDPAWAMVFRSLDLVGTSDLQLTLRRPSLTVQALLDTDAVSGRVPQLRQAWQPYTLDSSEESPDRQRFVLNPDYALVVSTQPREVIERDFDNPKQAIQALRSGEVDLLDRIFPADVEQVSRDETLVVQPYRIPSLHVLVPNQNRPHPSNRIFRRAIAYAIDREQILKRDLLGGFELSGCELISGPFPLGIASDDPLNYAYNTNIDPLPYDPRHARTLIQLAQIGLEVAAEKAKQPKPQLDEIVVAHPPSDIARIACNEIVEDLKVLGLKCVLRVLAPGESRPADDAWDFLYLDYLIGEPLVDARRLLASDGFAGCASPHLNLAIRRLDQLNKEADAPERLRVVHQICFDDMSVIPLWQIQDRLARRKIVEGVEQRPVATYQDIEKWSLRLEK
;
A
#
# COMPACT_ATOMS: atom_id res chain seq x y z
N MET A 1 -27.33 19.86 -41.06
CA MET A 1 -28.71 19.36 -41.25
C MET A 1 -28.93 18.22 -40.26
N ASN A 2 -30.04 18.34 -39.52
CA ASN A 2 -30.72 17.39 -38.62
C ASN A 2 -30.08 16.96 -37.29
N ASN A 3 -30.59 17.61 -36.23
CA ASN A 3 -31.10 17.08 -34.95
C ASN A 3 -31.04 15.56 -34.73
N ASP A 4 -30.53 15.12 -33.58
CA ASP A 4 -31.43 14.86 -32.44
C ASP A 4 -30.68 14.77 -31.10
N SER A 5 -31.22 15.50 -30.14
CA SER A 5 -30.79 15.58 -28.75
C SER A 5 -31.73 14.77 -27.86
N ARG A 6 -31.24 13.74 -27.17
CA ARG A 6 -31.85 13.20 -25.95
C ARG A 6 -30.77 12.87 -24.92
N LEU A 7 -30.93 13.52 -23.77
CA LEU A 7 -30.15 13.40 -22.55
C LEU A 7 -30.18 11.96 -22.03
N SER A 8 -28.99 11.37 -21.86
CA SER A 8 -28.78 10.20 -21.02
C SER A 8 -28.54 10.66 -19.58
N VAL A 9 -29.50 10.38 -18.70
CA VAL A 9 -29.30 10.44 -17.25
C VAL A 9 -28.98 9.03 -16.79
N PHE A 10 -27.92 8.87 -15.98
CA PHE A 10 -27.21 7.63 -15.61
C PHE A 10 -26.14 7.12 -16.57
N GLY A 11 -25.16 7.99 -16.85
CA GLY A 11 -23.80 7.57 -17.13
C GLY A 11 -23.08 7.06 -15.88
N VAL A 12 -23.48 5.90 -15.36
CA VAL A 12 -22.66 5.10 -14.43
C VAL A 12 -22.61 3.68 -15.00
N ARG A 13 -21.52 3.35 -15.71
CA ARG A 13 -21.15 1.96 -15.94
C ARG A 13 -20.58 1.41 -14.64
N LEU A 14 -21.41 0.76 -13.83
CA LEU A 14 -20.90 -0.28 -12.93
C LEU A 14 -20.56 -1.48 -13.82
N ARG A 15 -19.27 -1.82 -13.93
CA ARG A 15 -18.84 -3.14 -14.39
C ARG A 15 -19.48 -4.20 -13.48
N PRO A 16 -19.78 -5.41 -13.99
CA PRO A 16 -20.45 -6.44 -13.19
C PRO A 16 -19.57 -6.79 -11.99
N ILE A 17 -20.06 -6.49 -10.79
CA ILE A 17 -19.49 -7.05 -9.56
C ILE A 17 -20.01 -8.48 -9.51
N ASP A 18 -19.07 -9.41 -9.56
CA ASP A 18 -19.27 -10.84 -9.43
C ASP A 18 -20.24 -11.19 -8.31
N ALA A 19 -21.16 -12.11 -8.63
CA ALA A 19 -22.14 -12.71 -7.75
C ALA A 19 -21.48 -13.56 -6.64
N ARG A 20 -20.77 -12.95 -5.70
CA ARG A 20 -20.08 -13.66 -4.60
C ARG A 20 -20.00 -12.88 -3.28
N LEU A 21 -21.01 -12.07 -2.95
CA LEU A 21 -21.11 -11.45 -1.61
C LEU A 21 -22.48 -11.55 -0.93
N GLY A 22 -23.40 -12.34 -1.49
CA GLY A 22 -24.70 -12.67 -0.86
C GLY A 22 -24.74 -14.00 -0.11
N ARG A 23 -23.59 -14.58 0.28
CA ARG A 23 -23.54 -15.90 0.97
C ARG A 23 -22.88 -15.89 2.35
N PHE A 24 -22.54 -14.73 2.91
CA PHE A 24 -21.80 -14.66 4.17
C PHE A 24 -22.54 -14.03 5.37
N VAL A 25 -23.87 -13.97 5.34
CA VAL A 25 -24.69 -13.66 6.55
C VAL A 25 -25.58 -14.85 6.97
N LEU A 26 -25.59 -15.96 6.23
CA LEU A 26 -26.47 -17.12 6.49
C LEU A 26 -25.75 -18.36 7.05
N ARG A 27 -24.57 -18.19 7.64
CA ARG A 27 -23.84 -19.29 8.31
C ARG A 27 -23.28 -18.87 9.68
N LEU A 28 -24.15 -18.38 10.55
CA LEU A 28 -23.87 -18.32 11.99
C LEU A 28 -25.17 -18.27 12.82
N MET A 29 -26.11 -19.16 12.53
CA MET A 29 -27.15 -19.56 13.50
C MET A 29 -27.54 -21.01 13.20
N GLY A 30 -26.69 -21.93 13.67
CA GLY A 30 -27.01 -23.34 13.77
C GLY A 30 -26.91 -23.75 15.23
N ILE A 31 -28.05 -24.23 15.75
CA ILE A 31 -28.20 -25.14 16.90
C ILE A 31 -28.31 -24.45 18.28
N VAL A 32 -29.55 -24.07 18.62
CA VAL A 32 -30.17 -24.46 19.89
C VAL A 32 -31.49 -25.15 19.54
N LEU A 33 -31.58 -26.43 19.88
CA LEU A 33 -32.74 -27.29 19.68
C LEU A 33 -33.73 -27.13 20.84
N LEU A 34 -35.01 -27.27 20.47
CA LEU A 34 -36.14 -27.84 21.24
C LEU A 34 -37.15 -26.92 21.94
N LEU A 35 -38.37 -27.01 21.38
CA LEU A 35 -39.73 -26.96 21.94
C LEU A 35 -40.45 -25.62 21.98
N GLY A 36 -41.55 -25.55 21.20
CA GLY A 36 -42.71 -24.74 21.54
C GLY A 36 -43.25 -23.86 20.42
N ASN A 37 -44.24 -24.39 19.69
CA ASN A 37 -45.29 -23.67 18.96
C ASN A 37 -44.87 -22.70 17.85
N GLY A 38 -45.04 -23.19 16.61
CA GLY A 38 -44.98 -22.36 15.41
C GLY A 38 -45.98 -21.22 15.43
N SER A 39 -45.48 -20.03 15.16
CA SER A 39 -46.23 -18.92 14.56
C SER A 39 -45.36 -18.41 13.42
N LEU A 40 -45.57 -18.98 12.24
CA LEU A 40 -45.05 -18.46 10.97
C LEU A 40 -45.69 -17.09 10.74
N TRP A 41 -44.95 -16.02 10.98
CA TRP A 41 -45.29 -14.72 10.44
C TRP A 41 -45.07 -14.78 8.93
N ALA A 42 -46.16 -14.87 8.16
CA ALA A 42 -46.10 -14.69 6.72
C ALA A 42 -45.78 -13.21 6.46
N GLN A 43 -44.59 -12.96 5.91
CA GLN A 43 -44.18 -11.65 5.45
C GLN A 43 -45.07 -11.28 4.25
N GLU A 44 -45.86 -10.21 4.37
CA GLU A 44 -46.78 -9.75 3.33
C GLU A 44 -45.97 -9.38 2.06
N THR A 45 -46.27 -10.01 0.93
CA THR A 45 -45.48 -9.87 -0.31
C THR A 45 -45.47 -8.43 -0.80
N LYS A 46 -44.29 -7.88 -1.10
CA LYS A 46 -44.13 -6.46 -1.49
C LYS A 46 -44.90 -6.18 -2.77
N ILE A 47 -45.54 -5.01 -2.90
CA ILE A 47 -46.49 -4.73 -3.99
C ILE A 47 -45.84 -4.84 -5.37
N TYR A 48 -44.57 -4.46 -5.51
CA TYR A 48 -43.84 -4.55 -6.79
C TYR A 48 -43.41 -5.98 -7.18
N GLU A 49 -43.45 -6.93 -6.24
CA GLU A 49 -43.15 -8.36 -6.49
C GLU A 49 -44.40 -9.13 -6.93
N GLN A 50 -45.57 -8.52 -6.78
CA GLN A 50 -46.83 -9.08 -7.25
C GLN A 50 -46.91 -8.93 -8.78
N GLU A 51 -47.64 -9.84 -9.42
CA GLU A 51 -47.95 -9.71 -10.85
C GLU A 51 -48.64 -8.35 -11.10
N PRO A 52 -48.13 -7.50 -12.00
CA PRO A 52 -48.67 -6.15 -12.20
C PRO A 52 -50.15 -6.18 -12.60
N TYR A 53 -50.98 -5.40 -11.89
CA TYR A 53 -52.40 -5.25 -12.24
C TYR A 53 -52.93 -3.86 -11.91
N ASP A 54 -53.82 -3.36 -12.77
CA ASP A 54 -54.53 -2.10 -12.58
C ASP A 54 -55.87 -2.37 -11.87
N VAL A 55 -56.41 -1.34 -11.21
CA VAL A 55 -57.66 -1.44 -10.45
C VAL A 55 -58.67 -0.43 -10.97
N ILE A 56 -59.83 -0.91 -11.39
CA ILE A 56 -60.96 -0.08 -11.83
C ILE A 56 -62.04 -0.13 -10.77
N THR A 57 -62.40 1.02 -10.22
CA THR A 57 -63.54 1.19 -9.31
C THR A 57 -64.71 1.71 -10.13
N LEU A 58 -65.81 0.94 -10.18
CA LEU A 58 -67.04 1.35 -10.85
C LEU A 58 -67.86 2.28 -9.95
N ASN A 59 -68.71 3.10 -10.53
CA ASN A 59 -69.54 4.08 -9.82
C ASN A 59 -70.66 3.44 -8.96
N ALA A 60 -71.34 4.25 -8.15
CA ALA A 60 -72.41 3.80 -7.27
C ALA A 60 -73.58 3.08 -7.99
N ALA A 61 -73.89 3.46 -9.23
CA ALA A 61 -74.92 2.78 -10.04
C ALA A 61 -74.53 1.32 -10.37
N ASN A 62 -73.23 1.04 -10.41
CA ASN A 62 -72.64 -0.29 -10.58
C ASN A 62 -72.14 -0.87 -9.23
N GLN A 63 -72.79 -0.50 -8.13
CA GLN A 63 -72.53 -1.02 -6.77
C GLN A 63 -71.12 -0.77 -6.23
N GLY A 64 -70.35 0.17 -6.81
CA GLY A 64 -68.98 0.44 -6.32
C GLY A 64 -68.00 -0.71 -6.57
N ARG A 65 -68.30 -1.63 -7.49
CA ARG A 65 -67.52 -2.87 -7.67
C ARG A 65 -66.08 -2.56 -8.09
N ILE A 66 -65.13 -3.24 -7.45
CA ILE A 66 -63.68 -3.13 -7.74
C ILE A 66 -63.27 -4.27 -8.66
N LEU A 67 -62.73 -3.93 -9.82
CA LEU A 67 -62.23 -4.88 -10.81
C LEU A 67 -60.69 -4.86 -10.79
N ARG A 68 -60.06 -6.03 -10.65
CA ARG A 68 -58.63 -6.22 -10.88
C ARG A 68 -58.43 -6.64 -12.32
N VAL A 69 -57.67 -5.85 -13.07
CA VAL A 69 -57.50 -6.04 -14.51
C VAL A 69 -56.02 -6.11 -14.87
N MET A 70 -55.71 -6.84 -15.94
CA MET A 70 -54.39 -6.80 -16.56
C MET A 70 -53.98 -5.34 -16.84
N PRO A 71 -52.69 -4.99 -16.80
CA PRO A 71 -52.23 -3.63 -17.04
C PRO A 71 -52.82 -3.07 -18.34
N LEU A 72 -53.55 -1.96 -18.23
CA LEU A 72 -54.25 -1.31 -19.32
C LEU A 72 -53.26 -0.77 -20.36
N ASP A 73 -53.54 -1.01 -21.64
CA ASP A 73 -52.78 -0.45 -22.76
C ASP A 73 -53.22 1.01 -23.01
N LEU A 74 -52.73 1.92 -22.17
CA LEU A 74 -53.00 3.35 -22.26
C LEU A 74 -51.80 4.10 -22.85
N PRO A 75 -52.02 5.10 -23.71
CA PRO A 75 -50.96 5.98 -24.18
C PRO A 75 -50.21 6.62 -23.01
N GLU A 76 -48.87 6.46 -23.00
CA GLU A 76 -47.97 6.90 -21.92
C GLU A 76 -48.33 6.38 -20.51
N ARG A 77 -49.15 5.33 -20.42
CA ARG A 77 -49.70 4.83 -19.14
C ARG A 77 -50.39 5.96 -18.35
N ARG A 78 -51.18 6.80 -19.02
CA ARG A 78 -51.95 7.88 -18.40
C ARG A 78 -53.44 7.69 -18.58
N VAL A 79 -54.18 7.85 -17.48
CA VAL A 79 -55.63 7.81 -17.50
C VAL A 79 -56.15 9.15 -18.02
N VAL A 80 -56.68 9.16 -19.25
CA VAL A 80 -57.39 10.30 -19.84
C VAL A 80 -58.85 9.89 -20.01
N PRO A 81 -59.78 10.37 -19.16
CA PRO A 81 -61.19 10.02 -19.26
C PRO A 81 -61.78 10.46 -20.61
N SER A 82 -62.57 9.59 -21.25
CA SER A 82 -63.29 9.96 -22.47
C SER A 82 -64.36 11.01 -22.17
N SER A 83 -64.43 12.07 -22.99
CA SER A 83 -65.50 13.07 -22.93
C SER A 83 -66.86 12.52 -23.35
N ASN A 84 -66.89 11.32 -23.97
CA ASN A 84 -68.11 10.59 -24.30
C ASN A 84 -68.37 9.48 -23.26
N PRO A 85 -69.42 9.60 -22.42
CA PRO A 85 -69.73 8.62 -21.38
C PRO A 85 -70.05 7.21 -21.91
N ASN A 86 -70.50 7.10 -23.16
CA ASN A 86 -70.86 5.84 -23.80
C ASN A 86 -69.67 5.17 -24.52
N ALA A 87 -68.53 5.85 -24.63
CA ALA A 87 -67.31 5.21 -25.13
C ALA A 87 -66.91 4.09 -24.17
N THR A 88 -66.39 2.98 -24.69
CA THR A 88 -65.98 1.83 -23.88
C THR A 88 -64.46 1.76 -23.76
N LEU A 89 -64.01 1.28 -22.60
CA LEU A 89 -62.64 0.89 -22.29
C LEU A 89 -62.60 -0.63 -22.27
N ARG A 90 -61.78 -1.22 -23.14
CA ARG A 90 -61.58 -2.66 -23.19
C ARG A 90 -60.62 -3.10 -22.09
N ILE A 91 -61.02 -4.10 -21.31
CA ILE A 91 -60.28 -4.59 -20.15
C ILE A 91 -60.20 -6.13 -20.16
N ARG A 92 -59.19 -6.68 -19.51
CA ARG A 92 -59.07 -8.13 -19.24
C ARG A 92 -58.98 -8.35 -17.75
N LEU A 93 -59.81 -9.21 -17.17
CA LEU A 93 -59.82 -9.48 -15.74
C LEU A 93 -58.61 -10.33 -15.34
N MET A 94 -58.00 -10.06 -14.18
CA MET A 94 -56.87 -10.84 -13.67
C MET A 94 -57.24 -12.31 -13.43
N ASP A 95 -58.43 -12.55 -12.89
CA ASP A 95 -58.88 -13.90 -12.54
C ASP A 95 -59.36 -14.70 -13.77
N ASN A 96 -59.56 -14.03 -14.92
CA ASN A 96 -59.93 -14.65 -16.20
C ASN A 96 -59.31 -13.87 -17.38
N PRO A 97 -58.00 -14.05 -17.66
CA PRO A 97 -57.27 -13.22 -18.62
C PRO A 97 -57.68 -13.42 -20.09
N ASP A 98 -58.33 -14.54 -20.40
CA ASP A 98 -58.78 -14.91 -21.74
C ASP A 98 -60.09 -14.21 -22.14
N GLU A 99 -60.75 -13.52 -21.21
CA GLU A 99 -62.02 -12.82 -21.42
C GLU A 99 -61.82 -11.30 -21.51
N GLU A 100 -62.09 -10.73 -22.69
CA GLU A 100 -62.11 -9.28 -22.91
C GLU A 100 -63.52 -8.71 -22.63
N ILE A 101 -63.59 -7.70 -21.76
CA ILE A 101 -64.82 -7.04 -21.36
C ILE A 101 -64.75 -5.56 -21.73
N ASP A 102 -65.81 -5.01 -22.32
CA ASP A 102 -65.92 -3.59 -22.65
C ASP A 102 -66.70 -2.86 -21.55
N VAL A 103 -66.03 -1.93 -20.84
CA VAL A 103 -66.63 -1.14 -19.76
C VAL A 103 -66.86 0.30 -20.23
N ALA A 104 -68.09 0.81 -20.13
CA ALA A 104 -68.38 2.20 -20.49
C ALA A 104 -67.69 3.20 -19.55
N TRP A 105 -67.05 4.24 -20.11
CA TRP A 105 -66.35 5.28 -19.35
C TRP A 105 -67.25 5.98 -18.31
N GLY A 106 -68.54 6.18 -18.62
CA GLY A 106 -69.51 6.75 -17.67
C GLY A 106 -69.81 5.86 -16.45
N GLY A 107 -69.43 4.58 -16.49
CA GLY A 107 -69.55 3.62 -15.40
C GLY A 107 -68.34 3.58 -14.46
N ILE A 108 -67.23 4.23 -14.83
CA ILE A 108 -65.96 4.18 -14.09
C ILE A 108 -65.87 5.39 -13.15
N GLU A 109 -65.65 5.14 -11.86
CA GLU A 109 -65.41 6.18 -10.86
C GLU A 109 -63.92 6.52 -10.77
N LYS A 110 -63.06 5.50 -10.80
CA LYS A 110 -61.61 5.68 -10.65
C LYS A 110 -60.83 4.54 -11.30
N ILE A 111 -59.68 4.88 -11.88
CA ILE A 111 -58.66 3.90 -12.31
C ILE A 111 -57.39 4.15 -11.50
N ASP A 112 -56.92 3.14 -10.79
CA ASP A 112 -55.66 3.12 -10.06
C ASP A 112 -54.67 2.23 -10.83
N LEU A 113 -53.71 2.85 -11.50
CA LEU A 113 -52.65 2.12 -12.20
C LEU A 113 -51.70 1.44 -11.20
N PHE A 114 -51.09 0.35 -11.62
CA PHE A 114 -50.14 -0.41 -10.80
C PHE A 114 -49.00 0.46 -10.27
N GLU A 115 -48.35 1.22 -11.14
CA GLU A 115 -47.24 2.12 -10.83
C GLU A 115 -47.65 3.24 -9.85
N ASP A 116 -48.88 3.77 -9.95
CA ASP A 116 -49.39 4.77 -9.03
C ASP A 116 -49.61 4.19 -7.62
N ARG A 117 -50.02 2.92 -7.53
CA ARG A 117 -50.16 2.20 -6.26
C ARG A 117 -48.81 1.93 -5.63
N VAL A 118 -47.83 1.47 -6.42
CA VAL A 118 -46.44 1.27 -5.96
C VAL A 118 -45.85 2.60 -5.48
N LEU A 119 -46.03 3.70 -6.23
CA LEU A 119 -45.54 5.03 -5.85
C LEU A 119 -46.21 5.55 -4.57
N ARG A 120 -47.52 5.32 -4.42
CA ARG A 120 -48.26 5.68 -3.21
C ARG A 120 -47.77 4.91 -1.99
N ARG A 121 -47.45 3.62 -2.15
CA ARG A 121 -46.84 2.81 -1.08
C ARG A 121 -45.45 3.32 -0.73
N ALA A 122 -44.60 3.61 -1.73
CA ALA A 122 -43.30 4.22 -1.50
C ALA A 122 -43.42 5.53 -0.70
N ARG A 123 -44.34 6.43 -1.06
CA ARG A 123 -44.61 7.67 -0.30
C ARG A 123 -45.01 7.41 1.15
N GLN A 124 -45.78 6.36 1.44
CA GLN A 124 -46.13 5.97 2.81
C GLN A 124 -44.91 5.45 3.58
N LEU A 125 -44.08 4.62 2.95
CA LEU A 125 -42.85 4.09 3.54
C LEU A 125 -41.87 5.23 3.88
N VAL A 126 -41.70 6.21 2.98
CA VAL A 126 -40.90 7.43 3.27
C VAL A 126 -41.42 8.16 4.51
N ARG A 127 -42.74 8.36 4.61
CA ARG A 127 -43.36 9.02 5.78
C ARG A 127 -43.17 8.22 7.07
N SER A 128 -43.15 6.90 6.97
CA SER A 128 -42.97 5.97 8.09
C SER A 128 -41.50 5.74 8.45
N ARG A 129 -40.57 6.31 7.67
CA ARG A 129 -39.10 6.16 7.79
C ARG A 129 -38.59 4.73 7.53
N GLU A 130 -39.34 3.97 6.74
CA GLU A 130 -38.93 2.66 6.22
C GLU A 130 -38.19 2.89 4.90
N PHE A 131 -36.95 3.38 4.99
CA PHE A 131 -36.19 3.89 3.84
C PHE A 131 -35.74 2.79 2.88
N ASP A 132 -35.27 1.65 3.41
CA ASP A 132 -34.80 0.53 2.59
C ASP A 132 -35.93 -0.01 1.69
N ASP A 133 -37.11 -0.25 2.27
CA ASP A 133 -38.27 -0.70 1.50
C ASP A 133 -38.76 0.39 0.52
N ALA A 134 -38.77 1.66 0.92
CA ALA A 134 -39.12 2.75 0.00
C ALA A 134 -38.15 2.82 -1.19
N PHE A 135 -36.85 2.61 -0.95
CA PHE A 135 -35.82 2.61 -1.97
C PHE A 135 -36.05 1.50 -3.00
N GLU A 136 -36.37 0.28 -2.55
CA GLU A 136 -36.67 -0.84 -3.45
C GLU A 136 -37.91 -0.56 -4.33
N HIS A 137 -38.98 0.01 -3.76
CA HIS A 137 -40.18 0.36 -4.52
C HIS A 137 -39.89 1.44 -5.58
N LEU A 138 -39.10 2.47 -5.24
CA LEU A 138 -38.75 3.53 -6.19
C LEU A 138 -37.76 3.03 -7.25
N GLY A 139 -36.81 2.17 -6.88
CA GLY A 139 -35.87 1.55 -7.82
C GLY A 139 -36.57 0.67 -8.85
N PHE A 140 -37.60 -0.09 -8.43
CA PHE A 140 -38.48 -0.80 -9.37
C PHE A 140 -39.17 0.15 -10.35
N LEU A 141 -39.77 1.24 -9.85
CA LEU A 141 -40.44 2.23 -10.70
C LEU A 141 -39.48 2.90 -11.68
N GLN A 142 -38.27 3.25 -11.26
CA GLN A 142 -37.28 3.84 -12.16
C GLN A 142 -36.87 2.92 -13.30
N ASN A 143 -36.83 1.61 -13.05
CA ASN A 143 -36.44 0.61 -14.06
C ASN A 143 -37.60 0.21 -14.98
N SER A 144 -38.80 0.02 -14.43
CA SER A 144 -39.94 -0.55 -15.15
C SER A 144 -40.97 0.50 -15.61
N TYR A 145 -41.08 1.62 -14.89
CA TYR A 145 -42.07 2.69 -15.14
C TYR A 145 -41.45 4.10 -14.96
N PRO A 146 -40.38 4.45 -15.70
CA PRO A 146 -39.62 5.69 -15.45
C PRO A 146 -40.42 6.99 -15.63
N ASN A 147 -41.54 6.96 -16.35
CA ASN A 147 -42.37 8.12 -16.65
C ASN A 147 -43.51 8.35 -15.64
N THR A 148 -43.56 7.59 -14.53
CA THR A 148 -44.61 7.76 -13.51
C THR A 148 -44.60 9.17 -12.93
N VAL A 149 -45.77 9.82 -12.92
CA VAL A 149 -45.90 11.22 -12.50
C VAL A 149 -45.60 11.37 -11.01
N GLY A 150 -44.63 12.22 -10.67
CA GLY A 150 -44.22 12.49 -9.30
C GLY A 150 -43.28 11.42 -8.71
N LEU A 151 -42.69 10.56 -9.54
CA LEU A 151 -41.62 9.64 -9.15
C LEU A 151 -40.38 10.40 -8.67
N GLU A 152 -39.84 11.30 -9.50
CA GLU A 152 -38.63 12.08 -9.18
C GLU A 152 -38.79 12.93 -7.90
N GLU A 153 -39.96 13.54 -7.69
CA GLU A 153 -40.26 14.28 -6.45
C GLU A 153 -40.28 13.37 -5.21
N THR A 154 -40.73 12.12 -5.38
CA THR A 154 -40.77 11.13 -4.30
C THR A 154 -39.37 10.61 -3.99
N VAL A 155 -38.52 10.41 -5.00
CA VAL A 155 -37.09 10.10 -4.84
C VAL A 155 -36.39 11.21 -4.07
N ASP A 156 -36.56 12.47 -4.47
CA ASP A 156 -35.99 13.61 -3.75
C ASP A 156 -36.49 13.68 -2.30
N SER A 157 -37.75 13.28 -2.06
CA SER A 157 -38.35 13.25 -0.73
C SER A 157 -37.84 12.10 0.14
N LEU A 158 -37.57 10.94 -0.44
CA LEU A 158 -36.88 9.83 0.22
C LEU A 158 -35.49 10.27 0.68
N LEU A 159 -34.65 10.71 -0.25
CA LEU A 159 -33.26 11.11 0.01
C LEU A 159 -33.20 12.22 1.08
N PHE A 160 -34.08 13.22 1.00
CA PHE A 160 -34.14 14.31 1.98
C PHE A 160 -34.60 13.84 3.37
N ALA A 161 -35.60 12.94 3.43
CA ALA A 161 -36.10 12.40 4.70
C ALA A 161 -35.08 11.49 5.39
N GLU A 162 -34.37 10.66 4.61
CA GLU A 162 -33.30 9.80 5.09
C GLU A 162 -32.10 10.63 5.57
N ALA A 163 -31.67 11.64 4.80
CA ALA A 163 -30.64 12.58 5.24
C ALA A 163 -30.98 13.25 6.58
N SER A 164 -32.26 13.60 6.76
CA SER A 164 -32.76 14.18 8.02
C SER A 164 -32.79 13.18 9.18
N ALA A 165 -32.93 11.87 8.92
CA ALA A 165 -32.78 10.83 9.93
C ALA A 165 -31.31 10.62 10.31
N LEU A 166 -30.43 10.48 9.32
CA LEU A 166 -28.98 10.36 9.50
C LEU A 166 -28.41 11.55 10.27
N TYR A 167 -28.88 12.77 10.00
CA TYR A 167 -28.48 13.96 10.76
C TYR A 167 -28.82 13.82 12.25
N ARG A 168 -30.00 13.31 12.59
CA ARG A 168 -30.42 13.10 13.99
C ARG A 168 -29.61 12.00 14.68
N GLU A 169 -29.15 11.01 13.92
CA GLU A 169 -28.21 9.98 14.38
C GLU A 169 -26.76 10.46 14.46
N ARG A 170 -26.50 11.74 14.15
CA ARG A 170 -25.15 12.34 14.07
C ARG A 170 -24.24 11.71 13.01
N ARG A 171 -24.83 11.09 11.98
CA ARG A 171 -24.12 10.48 10.84
C ARG A 171 -24.00 11.48 9.70
N PHE A 172 -23.33 12.59 9.98
CA PHE A 172 -23.32 13.75 9.10
C PHE A 172 -22.65 13.48 7.74
N ASP A 173 -21.59 12.67 7.71
CA ASP A 173 -20.87 12.31 6.47
C ASP A 173 -21.78 11.57 5.48
N ARG A 174 -22.72 10.75 5.95
CA ARG A 174 -23.71 10.10 5.08
C ARG A 174 -24.85 11.05 4.71
N ALA A 175 -25.30 11.86 5.66
CA ALA A 175 -26.37 12.83 5.42
C ALA A 175 -26.00 13.82 4.30
N ILE A 176 -24.76 14.33 4.28
CA ILE A 176 -24.32 15.29 3.25
C ILE A 176 -24.27 14.68 1.85
N LEU A 177 -23.94 13.39 1.72
CA LEU A 177 -23.94 12.69 0.43
C LEU A 177 -25.35 12.64 -0.18
N LEU A 178 -26.36 12.29 0.64
CA LEU A 178 -27.75 12.26 0.19
C LEU A 178 -28.26 13.66 -0.16
N LEU A 179 -27.91 14.69 0.63
CA LEU A 179 -28.29 16.07 0.32
C LEU A 179 -27.61 16.60 -0.95
N ASN A 180 -26.38 16.16 -1.24
CA ASN A 180 -25.69 16.50 -2.48
C ASN A 180 -26.39 15.91 -3.70
N GLU A 181 -26.84 14.67 -3.62
CA GLU A 181 -27.64 14.06 -4.67
C GLU A 181 -28.93 14.86 -4.91
N VAL A 182 -29.64 15.23 -3.84
CA VAL A 182 -30.83 16.09 -3.95
C VAL A 182 -30.49 17.46 -4.55
N TYR A 183 -29.34 18.04 -4.21
CA TYR A 183 -28.90 19.33 -4.77
C TYR A 183 -28.57 19.26 -6.26
N GLN A 184 -27.94 18.19 -6.74
CA GLN A 184 -27.69 18.02 -8.17
C GLN A 184 -28.98 17.82 -8.97
N ARG A 185 -29.95 17.11 -8.38
CA ARG A 185 -31.23 16.81 -9.02
C ARG A 185 -32.20 18.00 -8.99
N ASN A 186 -32.31 18.67 -7.86
CA ASN A 186 -33.27 19.74 -7.62
C ASN A 186 -32.72 20.81 -6.65
N PRO A 187 -31.86 21.74 -7.14
CA PRO A 187 -31.26 22.78 -6.31
C PRO A 187 -32.28 23.70 -5.60
N ASN A 188 -33.46 23.86 -6.21
CA ASN A 188 -34.51 24.77 -5.74
C ASN A 188 -35.50 24.13 -4.75
N ARG A 189 -35.23 22.89 -4.29
CA ARG A 189 -36.11 22.21 -3.33
C ARG A 189 -36.24 23.01 -2.04
N ARG A 190 -37.48 23.22 -1.59
CA ARG A 190 -37.78 23.94 -0.35
C ARG A 190 -37.08 23.27 0.85
N GLY A 191 -36.33 24.06 1.61
CA GLY A 191 -35.63 23.60 2.82
C GLY A 191 -34.28 22.91 2.58
N LEU A 192 -33.87 22.69 1.33
CA LEU A 192 -32.60 22.06 1.00
C LEU A 192 -31.39 22.86 1.47
N VAL A 193 -31.34 24.15 1.12
CA VAL A 193 -30.23 25.04 1.53
C VAL A 193 -30.10 25.09 3.06
N THR A 194 -31.22 25.11 3.79
CA THR A 194 -31.21 25.07 5.25
C THR A 194 -30.68 23.74 5.79
N ALA A 195 -31.05 22.61 5.17
CA ALA A 195 -30.54 21.29 5.56
C ALA A 195 -29.04 21.17 5.28
N LEU A 196 -28.59 21.54 4.07
CA LEU A 196 -27.17 21.59 3.69
C LEU A 196 -26.37 22.42 4.69
N THR A 197 -26.84 23.64 4.98
CA THR A 197 -26.20 24.53 5.96
C THR A 197 -26.03 23.87 7.33
N ARG A 198 -27.09 23.21 7.84
CA ARG A 198 -27.05 22.56 9.16
C ARG A 198 -26.12 21.35 9.19
N VAL A 199 -26.14 20.51 8.17
CA VAL A 199 -25.27 19.32 8.09
C VAL A 199 -23.81 19.75 7.92
N SER A 200 -23.52 20.67 7.01
CA SER A 200 -22.17 21.20 6.80
C SER A 200 -21.62 21.91 8.04
N GLN A 201 -22.45 22.68 8.76
CA GLN A 201 -22.06 23.30 10.04
C GLN A 201 -21.73 22.25 11.10
N ALA A 202 -22.51 21.18 11.20
CA ALA A 202 -22.26 20.11 12.16
C ALA A 202 -20.96 19.36 11.84
N LEU A 203 -20.73 19.03 10.56
CA LEU A 203 -19.47 18.45 10.08
C LEU A 203 -18.28 19.34 10.40
N PHE A 204 -18.37 20.62 10.03
CA PHE A 204 -17.31 21.58 10.30
C PHE A 204 -17.02 21.70 11.81
N ALA A 205 -18.07 21.84 12.64
CA ALA A 205 -17.90 21.94 14.09
C ALA A 205 -17.29 20.67 14.71
N GLU A 206 -17.64 19.49 14.21
CA GLU A 206 -17.05 18.23 14.65
C GLU A 206 -15.55 18.17 14.32
N ARG A 207 -15.17 18.55 13.10
CA ARG A 207 -13.76 18.59 12.68
C ARG A 207 -12.94 19.63 13.43
N ILE A 208 -13.52 20.80 13.72
CA ILE A 208 -12.89 21.79 14.62
C ILE A 208 -12.68 21.21 16.02
N LYS A 209 -13.68 20.50 16.56
CA LYS A 209 -13.60 19.90 17.91
C LYS A 209 -12.54 18.81 17.98
N SER A 210 -12.39 17.99 16.93
CA SER A 210 -11.34 16.97 16.84
C SER A 210 -9.96 17.54 16.46
N GLN A 211 -9.84 18.87 16.30
CA GLN A 211 -8.64 19.55 15.80
C GLN A 211 -8.18 19.07 14.40
N ASP A 212 -9.11 18.50 13.62
CA ASP A 212 -8.88 18.13 12.23
C ASP A 212 -9.17 19.34 11.32
N TYR A 213 -8.26 20.30 11.36
CA TYR A 213 -8.41 21.56 10.63
C TYR A 213 -8.31 21.38 9.12
N ARG A 214 -7.71 20.27 8.65
CA ARG A 214 -7.58 19.98 7.23
C ARG A 214 -8.91 19.54 6.64
N ASP A 215 -9.60 18.60 7.29
CA ASP A 215 -10.95 18.22 6.89
C ASP A 215 -11.92 19.39 7.06
N ALA A 216 -11.77 20.20 8.11
CA ALA A 216 -12.53 21.44 8.27
C ALA A 216 -12.34 22.39 7.07
N ARG A 217 -11.10 22.62 6.62
CA ARG A 217 -10.81 23.43 5.41
C ARG A 217 -11.41 22.81 4.15
N ARG A 218 -11.32 21.49 3.98
CA ARG A 218 -11.93 20.79 2.83
C ARG A 218 -13.44 21.00 2.81
N ILE A 219 -14.12 20.93 3.94
CA ILE A 219 -15.56 21.22 4.05
C ILE A 219 -15.85 22.66 3.59
N VAL A 220 -15.03 23.63 4.01
CA VAL A 220 -15.17 25.03 3.59
C VAL A 220 -14.99 25.18 2.08
N GLN A 221 -13.96 24.57 1.49
CA GLN A 221 -13.69 24.61 0.06
C GLN A 221 -14.82 23.97 -0.75
N ILE A 222 -15.23 22.75 -0.40
CA ILE A 222 -16.35 22.06 -1.06
C ILE A 222 -17.62 22.91 -0.98
N ALA A 223 -17.89 23.51 0.18
CA ALA A 223 -19.09 24.32 0.33
C ALA A 223 -19.07 25.62 -0.50
N ASP A 224 -17.91 26.25 -0.61
CA ASP A 224 -17.68 27.45 -1.44
C ASP A 224 -17.81 27.10 -2.94
N ASP A 225 -17.16 26.02 -3.36
CA ASP A 225 -17.11 25.59 -4.77
C ASP A 225 -18.45 25.03 -5.26
N GLN A 226 -19.13 24.21 -4.46
CA GLN A 226 -20.32 23.47 -4.89
C GLN A 226 -21.63 24.23 -4.63
N TYR A 227 -21.73 24.96 -3.52
CA TYR A 227 -22.98 25.64 -3.15
C TYR A 227 -22.93 27.15 -3.34
N GLY A 228 -21.74 27.74 -3.51
CA GLY A 228 -21.54 29.14 -3.85
C GLY A 228 -22.32 30.12 -2.95
N SER A 229 -23.14 30.97 -3.59
CA SER A 229 -23.95 32.00 -2.90
C SER A 229 -24.93 31.44 -1.86
N ASN A 230 -25.38 30.18 -2.00
CA ASN A 230 -26.36 29.58 -1.09
C ASN A 230 -25.82 29.39 0.34
N LEU A 231 -24.50 29.19 0.49
CA LEU A 231 -23.85 29.00 1.79
C LEU A 231 -22.83 30.11 2.12
N ALA A 232 -22.84 31.24 1.39
CA ALA A 232 -21.83 32.28 1.47
C ALA A 232 -21.58 32.82 2.89
N ASP A 233 -22.63 33.01 3.69
CA ASP A 233 -22.48 33.51 5.07
C ASP A 233 -21.83 32.48 5.99
N SER A 234 -22.20 31.20 5.86
CA SER A 234 -21.61 30.10 6.62
C SER A 234 -20.15 29.90 6.27
N VAL A 235 -19.83 29.86 4.97
CA VAL A 235 -18.46 29.80 4.46
C VAL A 235 -17.63 30.98 4.99
N ARG A 236 -18.15 32.20 4.96
CA ARG A 236 -17.46 33.39 5.50
C ARG A 236 -17.22 33.30 7.01
N ASN A 237 -18.14 32.71 7.77
CA ASN A 237 -17.98 32.49 9.20
C ASN A 237 -16.92 31.41 9.49
N TRP A 238 -16.94 30.30 8.76
CA TRP A 238 -15.97 29.22 8.91
C TRP A 238 -14.54 29.65 8.53
N LYS A 239 -14.40 30.40 7.41
CA LYS A 239 -13.11 31.01 7.02
C LYS A 239 -12.57 31.90 8.14
N ARG A 240 -13.41 32.77 8.73
CA ARG A 240 -13.03 33.62 9.87
C ARG A 240 -12.64 32.80 11.11
N GLN A 241 -13.34 31.71 11.39
CA GLN A 241 -13.02 30.84 12.53
C GLN A 241 -11.67 30.14 12.35
N LEU A 242 -11.41 29.55 11.16
CA LEU A 242 -10.12 28.94 10.85
C LEU A 242 -8.98 29.97 10.88
N GLN A 243 -9.22 31.16 10.31
CA GLN A 243 -8.27 32.26 10.35
C GLN A 243 -7.91 32.66 11.78
N SER A 244 -8.90 32.84 12.66
CA SER A 244 -8.66 33.19 14.07
C SER A 244 -7.86 32.11 14.81
N ILE A 245 -8.13 30.83 14.55
CA ILE A 245 -7.34 29.73 15.13
C ILE A 245 -5.90 29.75 14.61
N ALA A 246 -5.71 29.95 13.31
CA ALA A 246 -4.39 30.07 12.70
C ALA A 246 -3.60 31.28 13.23
N GLU A 247 -4.26 32.42 13.46
CA GLU A 247 -3.65 33.62 14.06
C GLU A 247 -3.14 33.36 15.48
N ASN A 248 -3.91 32.63 16.29
CA ASN A 248 -3.49 32.25 17.65
C ASN A 248 -2.24 31.35 17.61
N VAL A 249 -2.25 30.31 16.77
CA VAL A 249 -1.10 29.40 16.62
C VAL A 249 0.11 30.11 16.00
N LEU A 250 -0.11 31.08 15.11
CA LEU A 250 0.95 31.95 14.60
C LEU A 250 1.57 32.81 15.70
N GLY A 251 0.76 33.27 16.67
CA GLY A 251 1.24 33.95 17.87
C GLY A 251 2.18 33.07 18.70
N GLU A 252 1.81 31.81 18.94
CA GLU A 252 2.68 30.82 19.62
C GLU A 252 3.99 30.61 18.84
N ALA A 253 3.91 30.47 17.50
CA ALA A 253 5.09 30.31 16.67
C ALA A 253 6.05 31.51 16.77
N ARG A 254 5.53 32.74 16.87
CA ARG A 254 6.33 33.96 17.09
C ARG A 254 7.00 33.94 18.45
N GLN A 255 6.26 33.60 19.50
CA GLN A 255 6.82 33.48 20.84
C GLN A 255 7.96 32.45 20.89
N TYR A 256 7.75 31.24 20.36
CA TYR A 256 8.81 30.23 20.31
C TYR A 256 10.03 30.69 19.51
N SER A 257 9.81 31.46 18.45
CA SER A 257 10.90 32.03 17.66
C SER A 257 11.69 33.08 18.46
N ASP A 258 11.00 33.93 19.23
CA ASP A 258 11.62 34.96 20.07
C ASP A 258 12.39 34.34 21.26
N ASP A 259 11.88 33.22 21.80
CA ASP A 259 12.51 32.42 22.85
C ASP A 259 13.70 31.58 22.34
N GLY A 260 13.99 31.60 21.03
CA GLY A 260 15.07 30.82 20.41
C GLY A 260 14.77 29.32 20.27
N ASN A 261 13.52 28.90 20.47
CA ASN A 261 13.08 27.52 20.26
C ASN A 261 12.67 27.30 18.80
N ASP A 262 13.66 27.21 17.91
CA ASP A 262 13.43 27.11 16.47
C ASP A 262 12.57 25.90 16.06
N ARG A 263 12.68 24.77 16.78
CA ARG A 263 11.86 23.58 16.53
C ARG A 263 10.40 23.84 16.82
N ALA A 264 10.07 24.33 18.01
CA ALA A 264 8.68 24.61 18.39
C ALA A 264 8.09 25.71 17.49
N ALA A 265 8.89 26.71 17.14
CA ALA A 265 8.51 27.73 16.18
C ALA A 265 8.15 27.12 14.81
N TYR A 266 8.96 26.20 14.28
CA TYR A 266 8.67 25.49 13.03
C TYR A 266 7.40 24.65 13.14
N VAL A 267 7.26 23.82 14.18
CA VAL A 267 6.10 22.94 14.36
C VAL A 267 4.80 23.74 14.46
N SER A 268 4.79 24.82 15.25
CA SER A 268 3.63 25.72 15.35
C SER A 268 3.36 26.47 14.04
N SER A 269 4.40 26.90 13.31
CA SER A 269 4.24 27.54 12.00
C SER A 269 3.63 26.59 10.98
N ARG A 270 4.08 25.32 10.95
CA ARG A 270 3.51 24.26 10.10
C ARG A 270 2.07 24.00 10.46
N ARG A 271 1.74 23.95 11.75
CA ARG A 271 0.35 23.80 12.23
C ARG A 271 -0.53 24.97 11.80
N ALA A 272 -0.08 26.21 11.95
CA ALA A 272 -0.81 27.40 11.51
C ALA A 272 -1.07 27.37 10.00
N TYR A 273 -0.05 26.98 9.22
CA TYR A 273 -0.17 26.77 7.78
C TYR A 273 -1.19 25.68 7.44
N GLU A 274 -1.17 24.56 8.16
CA GLU A 274 -2.13 23.47 7.97
C GLU A 274 -3.56 23.84 8.35
N ILE A 275 -3.77 24.76 9.29
CA ILE A 275 -5.09 25.29 9.65
C ILE A 275 -5.62 26.20 8.54
N TRP A 276 -4.91 27.28 8.23
CA TRP A 276 -5.33 28.25 7.21
C TRP A 276 -4.12 28.98 6.59
N PRO A 277 -3.63 28.57 5.40
CA PRO A 277 -2.45 29.14 4.77
C PRO A 277 -2.56 30.63 4.42
N ASP A 278 -3.79 31.11 4.17
CA ASP A 278 -4.03 32.46 3.67
C ASP A 278 -4.15 33.50 4.79
N THR A 279 -3.97 33.07 6.05
CA THR A 279 -3.84 33.99 7.19
C THR A 279 -2.59 34.86 7.04
N PRO A 280 -2.69 36.20 7.17
CA PRO A 280 -1.55 37.09 7.02
C PRO A 280 -0.35 36.70 7.89
N GLY A 281 0.83 36.55 7.26
CA GLY A 281 2.09 36.21 7.93
C GLY A 281 2.33 34.72 8.21
N VAL A 282 1.34 33.84 8.02
CA VAL A 282 1.53 32.38 8.23
C VAL A 282 2.54 31.80 7.24
N ARG A 283 2.41 32.11 5.94
CA ARG A 283 3.34 31.61 4.91
C ARG A 283 4.77 32.07 5.14
N GLU A 284 4.94 33.36 5.40
CA GLU A 284 6.25 33.96 5.68
C GLU A 284 6.91 33.30 6.91
N MET A 285 6.14 33.13 8.00
CA MET A 285 6.65 32.49 9.21
C MET A 285 7.05 31.04 8.97
N MET A 286 6.24 30.29 8.22
CA MET A 286 6.53 28.91 7.85
C MET A 286 7.81 28.81 7.00
N VAL A 287 7.99 29.67 5.99
CA VAL A 287 9.23 29.70 5.18
C VAL A 287 10.46 30.06 6.03
N ASN A 288 10.34 31.07 6.90
CA ASN A 288 11.47 31.54 7.72
C ASN A 288 11.89 30.52 8.79
N THR A 289 10.93 29.86 9.44
CA THR A 289 11.23 28.80 10.42
C THR A 289 11.75 27.53 9.72
N ALA A 290 11.22 27.17 8.55
CA ALA A 290 11.70 26.02 7.77
C ALA A 290 13.15 26.15 7.33
N ARG A 291 13.61 27.37 7.05
CA ARG A 291 15.01 27.65 6.71
C ARG A 291 15.96 27.51 7.90
N ARG A 292 15.48 27.84 9.11
CA ARG A 292 16.29 27.73 10.35
C ARG A 292 16.33 26.30 10.88
N TYR A 293 15.19 25.61 10.84
CA TYR A 293 15.01 24.28 11.42
C TYR A 293 14.17 23.36 10.52
N PRO A 294 14.73 22.91 9.38
CA PRO A 294 14.02 22.02 8.46
C PRO A 294 13.72 20.67 9.12
N ILE A 295 12.45 20.28 9.18
CA ILE A 295 11.99 18.95 9.62
C ILE A 295 11.39 18.22 8.42
N LEU A 296 11.96 17.07 8.08
CA LEU A 296 11.46 16.18 7.04
C LEU A 296 10.51 15.15 7.65
N SER A 297 9.26 15.12 7.20
CA SER A 297 8.26 14.11 7.61
C SER A 297 8.16 13.01 6.54
N VAL A 298 8.30 11.74 6.91
CA VAL A 298 8.37 10.60 5.99
C VAL A 298 7.34 9.54 6.37
N ALA A 299 6.44 9.19 5.46
CA ALA A 299 5.57 8.03 5.61
C ALA A 299 6.35 6.75 5.30
N VAL A 300 6.24 5.77 6.19
CA VAL A 300 6.89 4.46 6.08
C VAL A 300 5.88 3.34 6.30
N SER A 301 6.12 2.21 5.61
CA SER A 301 5.30 0.99 5.70
C SER A 301 5.82 -0.03 6.72
N GLN A 302 7.03 0.16 7.23
CA GLN A 302 7.70 -0.74 8.17
C GLN A 302 8.53 0.10 9.13
N ARG A 303 8.33 -0.09 10.44
CA ARG A 303 9.07 0.60 11.50
C ARG A 303 10.52 0.13 11.54
N TYR A 304 11.45 1.06 11.73
CA TYR A 304 12.86 0.72 11.90
C TYR A 304 13.14 0.18 13.30
N ALA A 305 13.91 -0.89 13.37
CA ALA A 305 14.42 -1.43 14.61
C ALA A 305 15.86 -1.93 14.38
N PRO A 306 16.87 -1.38 15.10
CA PRO A 306 18.25 -1.78 14.94
C PRO A 306 18.43 -3.30 15.05
N SER A 307 19.13 -3.88 14.08
CA SER A 307 19.46 -5.32 14.06
C SER A 307 20.91 -5.53 13.68
N ASN A 308 21.44 -6.71 14.02
CA ASN A 308 22.78 -7.14 13.58
C ASN A 308 22.75 -7.79 12.19
N GLU A 309 21.57 -7.94 11.58
CA GLU A 309 21.42 -8.53 10.26
C GLU A 309 21.83 -7.53 9.17
N ARG A 310 22.30 -8.05 8.03
CA ARG A 310 22.67 -7.18 6.90
C ARG A 310 21.43 -6.44 6.40
N PRO A 311 21.49 -5.11 6.19
CA PRO A 311 20.30 -4.37 5.79
C PRO A 311 19.72 -4.75 4.43
N MET A 312 20.44 -5.48 3.57
CA MET A 312 19.89 -5.97 2.29
C MET A 312 18.69 -6.92 2.43
N PHE A 313 18.48 -7.52 3.61
CA PHE A 313 17.40 -8.47 3.89
C PHE A 313 16.21 -7.85 4.64
N ASN A 314 16.25 -6.54 4.92
CA ASN A 314 15.19 -5.85 5.65
C ASN A 314 15.07 -4.41 5.16
N TRP A 315 13.91 -4.08 4.58
CA TRP A 315 13.67 -2.76 4.00
C TRP A 315 13.82 -1.63 5.01
N ALA A 316 13.23 -1.75 6.20
CA ALA A 316 13.30 -0.70 7.22
C ALA A 316 14.75 -0.45 7.67
N ASN A 317 15.52 -1.53 7.88
CA ASN A 317 16.94 -1.43 8.23
C ASN A 317 17.75 -0.81 7.09
N ARG A 318 17.48 -1.19 5.83
CA ARG A 318 18.14 -0.59 4.67
C ARG A 318 17.88 0.90 4.57
N ARG A 319 16.62 1.29 4.78
CA ARG A 319 16.17 2.68 4.74
C ARG A 319 16.88 3.49 5.82
N ALA A 320 16.69 3.14 7.09
CA ALA A 320 17.09 3.98 8.21
C ALA A 320 18.54 3.78 8.69
N SER A 321 19.22 2.67 8.36
CA SER A 321 20.64 2.47 8.74
C SER A 321 21.56 3.60 8.30
N ARG A 322 21.30 4.20 7.12
CA ARG A 322 22.08 5.33 6.59
C ARG A 322 21.91 6.62 7.40
N LEU A 323 20.83 6.74 8.20
CA LEU A 323 20.65 7.83 9.14
C LEU A 323 21.49 7.62 10.40
N GLU A 324 21.70 6.38 10.85
CA GLU A 324 22.43 6.11 12.09
C GLU A 324 23.94 5.90 11.90
N TYR A 325 24.37 5.36 10.77
CA TYR A 325 25.78 5.08 10.51
C TYR A 325 26.15 5.16 9.03
N ARG A 326 27.37 5.64 8.77
CA ARG A 326 28.00 5.59 7.44
C ARG A 326 28.66 4.24 7.21
N ARG A 327 28.63 3.76 5.98
CA ARG A 327 29.37 2.56 5.59
C ARG A 327 30.72 2.92 4.99
N LEU A 328 31.69 2.00 5.08
CA LEU A 328 33.03 2.20 4.51
C LEU A 328 32.94 2.35 2.99
N PHE A 329 32.15 1.50 2.34
CA PHE A 329 31.74 1.66 0.95
C PHE A 329 30.22 1.70 0.87
N GLU A 330 29.68 2.71 0.21
CA GLU A 330 28.25 2.90 -0.03
C GLU A 330 27.97 2.68 -1.50
N LEU A 331 27.05 1.78 -1.83
CA LEU A 331 26.56 1.60 -3.19
C LEU A 331 25.79 2.87 -3.59
N THR A 332 26.19 3.55 -4.66
CA THR A 332 25.55 4.78 -5.14
C THR A 332 24.88 4.60 -6.49
N GLY A 333 25.21 3.53 -7.22
CA GLY A 333 24.63 3.21 -8.52
C GLY A 333 25.05 1.84 -9.02
N VAL A 334 24.72 1.55 -10.28
CA VAL A 334 25.10 0.29 -10.97
C VAL A 334 25.58 0.64 -12.37
N GLY A 335 26.72 0.12 -12.77
CA GLY A 335 27.31 0.28 -14.10
C GLY A 335 27.56 -1.06 -14.80
N PRO A 336 28.16 -1.06 -16.01
CA PRO A 336 28.38 -2.27 -16.80
C PRO A 336 29.18 -3.38 -16.11
N ASN A 337 30.02 -3.01 -15.13
CA ASN A 337 30.89 -3.92 -14.40
C ASN A 337 30.38 -4.24 -12.99
N GLY A 338 29.11 -3.93 -12.68
CA GLY A 338 28.50 -4.18 -11.37
C GLY A 338 28.21 -2.90 -10.58
N GLY A 339 28.22 -3.01 -9.25
CA GLY A 339 27.91 -1.90 -8.36
C GLY A 339 28.93 -0.76 -8.44
N ILE A 340 28.46 0.48 -8.35
CA ILE A 340 29.30 1.68 -8.23
C ILE A 340 29.32 2.10 -6.77
N TYR A 341 30.52 2.22 -6.19
CA TYR A 341 30.71 2.48 -4.77
C TYR A 341 31.44 3.80 -4.51
N GLU A 342 31.01 4.49 -3.46
CA GLU A 342 31.70 5.63 -2.87
C GLU A 342 32.28 5.25 -1.49
N CYS A 343 33.42 5.84 -1.12
CA CYS A 343 34.00 5.69 0.22
C CYS A 343 33.88 7.03 0.98
N PRO A 344 32.95 7.16 1.94
CA PRO A 344 32.71 8.43 2.64
C PRO A 344 33.90 8.93 3.48
N VAL A 345 34.80 8.02 3.86
CA VAL A 345 35.92 8.28 4.76
C VAL A 345 37.24 8.54 4.01
N GLY A 346 37.26 8.48 2.68
CA GLY A 346 38.48 8.69 1.91
C GLY A 346 38.37 8.34 0.43
N LYS A 347 39.48 8.49 -0.29
CA LYS A 347 39.57 8.16 -1.71
C LYS A 347 40.18 6.78 -1.93
N PRO A 348 39.44 5.80 -2.44
CA PRO A 348 39.93 4.44 -2.66
C PRO A 348 40.70 4.35 -3.99
N THR A 349 41.66 3.45 -4.07
CA THR A 349 42.32 3.03 -5.32
C THR A 349 42.54 1.52 -5.27
N ILE A 350 42.01 0.82 -6.26
CA ILE A 350 42.15 -0.65 -6.40
C ILE A 350 43.34 -0.91 -7.32
N ALA A 351 44.21 -1.85 -6.94
CA ALA A 351 45.33 -2.26 -7.79
C ALA A 351 44.83 -3.03 -9.03
N ASP A 352 45.53 -2.90 -10.16
CA ASP A 352 45.16 -3.53 -11.44
C ASP A 352 45.06 -5.07 -11.37
N ASP A 353 45.77 -5.71 -10.44
CA ASP A 353 45.73 -7.16 -10.21
C ASP A 353 44.64 -7.60 -9.21
N TYR A 354 43.85 -6.63 -8.72
CA TYR A 354 42.81 -6.77 -7.71
C TYR A 354 43.30 -7.37 -6.38
N ARG A 355 44.60 -7.34 -6.10
CA ARG A 355 45.19 -7.84 -4.83
C ARG A 355 45.52 -6.74 -3.83
N GLY A 356 45.30 -5.48 -4.20
CA GLY A 356 45.53 -4.32 -3.35
C GLY A 356 44.35 -3.36 -3.35
N LEU A 357 44.10 -2.75 -2.19
CA LEU A 357 43.21 -1.60 -2.04
C LEU A 357 43.94 -0.57 -1.16
N SER A 358 44.16 0.63 -1.68
CA SER A 358 44.58 1.77 -0.87
C SER A 358 43.42 2.73 -0.64
N ILE A 359 43.39 3.36 0.53
CA ILE A 359 42.42 4.42 0.85
C ILE A 359 43.20 5.60 1.42
N GLN A 360 43.21 6.69 0.67
CA GLN A 360 43.68 7.98 1.15
C GLN A 360 42.60 8.60 2.04
N MET A 361 42.84 8.70 3.35
CA MET A 361 41.80 9.12 4.29
C MET A 361 41.43 10.60 4.11
N LEU A 362 40.16 10.90 4.36
CA LEU A 362 39.63 12.25 4.28
C LEU A 362 40.31 13.15 5.32
N ASP A 363 40.86 14.27 4.86
CA ASP A 363 41.43 15.31 5.72
C ASP A 363 40.39 16.43 5.94
N LEU A 364 39.96 16.57 7.19
CA LEU A 364 39.02 17.56 7.69
C LEU A 364 39.74 18.63 8.54
N GLY A 365 41.08 18.62 8.54
CA GLY A 365 41.94 19.47 9.36
C GLY A 365 42.40 18.80 10.67
N GLY A 366 43.53 19.29 11.20
CA GLY A 366 44.16 18.70 12.39
C GLY A 366 44.67 17.28 12.12
N ASP A 367 44.42 16.36 13.06
CA ASP A 367 44.83 14.95 12.97
C ASP A 367 43.70 14.03 12.43
N SER A 368 42.66 14.59 11.80
CA SER A 368 41.44 13.83 11.45
C SER A 368 41.75 12.61 10.57
N ALA A 369 42.60 12.77 9.56
CA ALA A 369 42.96 11.70 8.63
C ALA A 369 43.61 10.50 9.36
N ALA A 370 44.45 10.78 10.35
CA ALA A 370 45.08 9.74 11.18
C ALA A 370 44.05 9.03 12.08
N TYR A 371 43.15 9.79 12.73
CA TYR A 371 42.08 9.20 13.56
C TYR A 371 41.13 8.32 12.75
N ILE A 372 40.71 8.79 11.57
CA ILE A 372 39.86 8.03 10.65
C ILE A 372 40.59 6.76 10.21
N GLY A 373 41.84 6.88 9.77
CA GLY A 373 42.67 5.74 9.36
C GLY A 373 42.76 4.67 10.44
N MET A 374 43.03 5.05 11.69
CA MET A 374 43.05 4.11 12.83
C MET A 374 41.70 3.44 13.08
N ALA A 375 40.58 4.17 12.98
CA ALA A 375 39.24 3.63 13.24
C ALA A 375 38.79 2.64 12.16
N VAL A 376 39.02 2.98 10.89
CA VAL A 376 38.80 2.09 9.74
C VAL A 376 39.66 0.84 9.90
N SER A 377 40.95 1.01 10.26
CA SER A 377 41.86 -0.12 10.48
C SER A 377 41.36 -1.09 11.53
N ARG A 378 40.92 -0.57 12.69
CA ARG A 378 40.33 -1.39 13.75
C ARG A 378 39.09 -2.13 13.28
N ARG A 379 38.21 -1.46 12.55
CA ARG A 379 37.00 -2.08 12.01
C ARG A 379 37.32 -3.23 11.07
N LEU A 380 38.26 -3.04 10.13
CA LEU A 380 38.67 -4.08 9.17
C LEU A 380 39.31 -5.30 9.85
N LEU A 381 40.06 -5.09 10.94
CA LEU A 381 40.61 -6.17 11.75
C LEU A 381 39.54 -6.87 12.59
N GLU A 382 38.54 -6.15 13.10
CA GLU A 382 37.43 -6.71 13.86
C GLU A 382 36.58 -7.65 13.01
N ILE A 383 36.19 -7.23 11.81
CA ILE A 383 35.39 -8.07 10.91
C ILE A 383 36.20 -9.24 10.32
N ALA A 384 37.52 -9.23 10.42
CA ALA A 384 38.37 -10.37 10.05
C ALA A 384 38.58 -11.38 11.20
N ASN A 385 38.15 -11.07 12.43
CA ASN A 385 38.44 -11.88 13.61
C ASN A 385 37.24 -12.76 14.01
N PRO A 386 37.35 -14.11 13.96
CA PRO A 386 36.25 -15.03 14.26
C PRO A 386 35.75 -14.98 15.71
N GLU A 387 36.51 -14.40 16.64
CA GLU A 387 36.08 -14.19 18.04
C GLU A 387 35.18 -12.95 18.21
N ARG A 388 34.96 -12.18 17.13
CA ARG A 388 34.16 -10.94 17.18
C ARG A 388 32.75 -11.20 16.66
N PRO A 389 31.71 -10.59 17.28
CA PRO A 389 30.35 -10.66 16.76
C PRO A 389 30.19 -10.09 15.34
N ALA A 390 31.07 -9.16 14.95
CA ALA A 390 31.08 -8.53 13.64
C ALA A 390 31.86 -9.32 12.57
N TYR A 391 32.30 -10.55 12.88
CA TYR A 391 33.08 -11.38 11.97
C TYR A 391 32.37 -11.59 10.63
N ASP A 392 33.07 -11.32 9.54
CA ASP A 392 32.65 -11.59 8.17
C ASP A 392 33.57 -12.65 7.55
N PRO A 393 33.10 -13.90 7.36
CA PRO A 393 33.92 -14.97 6.81
C PRO A 393 34.38 -14.67 5.37
N ALA A 394 33.57 -13.95 4.57
CA ALA A 394 33.93 -13.62 3.21
C ALA A 394 35.13 -12.65 3.17
N TRP A 395 35.14 -11.67 4.09
CA TRP A 395 36.28 -10.75 4.25
C TRP A 395 37.53 -11.47 4.76
N ALA A 396 37.39 -12.27 5.83
CA ALA A 396 38.52 -12.98 6.42
C ALA A 396 39.24 -13.92 5.43
N MET A 397 38.50 -14.51 4.48
CA MET A 397 39.06 -15.32 3.39
C MET A 397 39.93 -14.53 2.40
N VAL A 398 39.64 -13.25 2.20
CA VAL A 398 40.31 -12.39 1.20
C VAL A 398 41.41 -11.55 1.86
N PHE A 399 41.24 -11.13 3.11
CA PHE A 399 42.16 -10.27 3.84
C PHE A 399 43.52 -10.92 4.14
N ARG A 400 44.63 -10.26 3.79
CA ARG A 400 46.01 -10.71 4.12
C ARG A 400 46.68 -9.84 5.17
N SER A 401 46.78 -8.54 4.90
CA SER A 401 47.45 -7.57 5.78
C SER A 401 46.89 -6.17 5.57
N LEU A 402 47.15 -5.31 6.55
CA LEU A 402 46.75 -3.92 6.60
C LEU A 402 47.93 -3.12 7.15
N ASP A 403 48.33 -2.10 6.40
CA ASP A 403 49.41 -1.18 6.76
C ASP A 403 48.87 0.26 6.79
N LEU A 404 49.27 1.05 7.79
CA LEU A 404 49.01 2.48 7.87
C LEU A 404 50.27 3.24 7.47
N VAL A 405 50.27 3.81 6.27
CA VAL A 405 51.38 4.60 5.73
C VAL A 405 51.22 6.05 6.14
N GLY A 406 52.29 6.65 6.68
CA GLY A 406 52.27 8.07 7.07
C GLY A 406 51.24 8.41 8.17
N THR A 407 50.76 7.42 8.93
CA THR A 407 49.74 7.48 9.99
C THR A 407 48.28 7.68 9.57
N SER A 408 47.99 7.92 8.28
CA SER A 408 46.62 8.11 7.77
C SER A 408 46.24 7.15 6.65
N ASP A 409 47.16 6.88 5.71
CA ASP A 409 46.80 6.20 4.47
C ASP A 409 46.77 4.69 4.68
N LEU A 410 45.64 4.08 4.32
CA LEU A 410 45.43 2.66 4.47
C LEU A 410 45.94 1.93 3.23
N GLN A 411 46.74 0.89 3.43
CA GLN A 411 47.10 -0.05 2.38
C GLN A 411 46.69 -1.46 2.80
N LEU A 412 45.78 -2.06 2.03
CA LEU A 412 45.29 -3.41 2.22
C LEU A 412 45.92 -4.32 1.18
N THR A 413 46.47 -5.43 1.63
CA THR A 413 46.88 -6.54 0.76
C THR A 413 45.88 -7.68 0.89
N LEU A 414 45.50 -8.27 -0.24
CA LEU A 414 44.56 -9.38 -0.32
C LEU A 414 45.29 -10.69 -0.64
N ARG A 415 44.83 -11.81 -0.06
CA ARG A 415 45.37 -13.16 -0.29
C ARG A 415 45.16 -13.61 -1.74
N ARG A 416 44.08 -13.15 -2.34
CA ARG A 416 43.64 -13.46 -3.70
C ARG A 416 43.01 -12.22 -4.35
N PRO A 417 42.94 -12.16 -5.69
CA PRO A 417 42.22 -11.12 -6.40
C PRO A 417 40.77 -11.02 -5.91
N SER A 418 40.24 -9.81 -5.76
CA SER A 418 38.84 -9.54 -5.45
C SER A 418 38.32 -8.41 -6.34
N LEU A 419 37.57 -8.78 -7.37
CA LEU A 419 37.05 -7.84 -8.38
C LEU A 419 36.19 -6.72 -7.75
N THR A 420 35.44 -7.06 -6.70
CA THR A 420 34.49 -6.15 -6.05
C THR A 420 34.74 -6.07 -4.54
N VAL A 421 36.00 -5.82 -4.16
CA VAL A 421 36.40 -5.64 -2.75
C VAL A 421 35.60 -4.55 -2.04
N GLN A 422 35.14 -3.53 -2.76
CA GLN A 422 34.29 -2.45 -2.24
C GLN A 422 32.95 -3.00 -1.74
N ALA A 423 32.30 -3.85 -2.52
CA ALA A 423 31.04 -4.51 -2.13
C ALA A 423 31.22 -5.45 -0.93
N LEU A 424 32.35 -6.14 -0.85
CA LEU A 424 32.70 -6.98 0.30
C LEU A 424 32.83 -6.15 1.59
N LEU A 425 33.35 -4.93 1.46
CA LEU A 425 33.55 -3.95 2.51
C LEU A 425 32.36 -2.98 2.68
N ASP A 426 31.17 -3.38 2.21
CA ASP A 426 29.89 -2.75 2.55
C ASP A 426 29.51 -3.04 4.02
N THR A 427 30.23 -2.38 4.93
CA THR A 427 30.19 -2.53 6.41
C THR A 427 30.32 -1.16 7.05
N ASP A 428 30.03 -1.01 8.36
CA ASP A 428 30.22 0.26 9.08
C ASP A 428 31.61 0.85 8.83
N ALA A 429 31.68 2.16 8.58
CA ALA A 429 32.92 2.83 8.23
C ALA A 429 33.97 2.80 9.36
N VAL A 430 33.50 2.96 10.59
CA VAL A 430 34.35 3.07 11.78
C VAL A 430 33.95 2.06 12.85
N SER A 431 34.93 1.61 13.63
CA SER A 431 34.68 0.68 14.73
C SER A 431 33.81 1.33 15.82
N GLY A 432 32.75 0.63 16.21
CA GLY A 432 31.91 1.04 17.33
C GLY A 432 32.62 1.01 18.70
N ARG A 433 33.84 0.47 18.78
CA ARG A 433 34.66 0.45 20.01
C ARG A 433 35.39 1.76 20.29
N VAL A 434 35.28 2.75 19.40
CA VAL A 434 35.77 4.11 19.62
C VAL A 434 34.56 5.06 19.65
N PRO A 435 33.90 5.23 20.81
CA PRO A 435 32.62 5.92 20.90
C PRO A 435 32.65 7.34 20.33
N GLN A 436 33.74 8.08 20.55
CA GLN A 436 33.90 9.45 20.04
C GLN A 436 33.91 9.49 18.51
N LEU A 437 34.59 8.55 17.86
CA LEU A 437 34.63 8.46 16.41
C LEU A 437 33.32 7.90 15.86
N ARG A 438 32.71 6.94 16.54
CA ARG A 438 31.36 6.47 16.18
C ARG A 438 30.37 7.63 16.19
N GLN A 439 30.40 8.47 17.22
CA GLN A 439 29.58 9.67 17.32
C GLN A 439 29.93 10.65 16.18
N ALA A 440 31.20 10.95 15.93
CA ALA A 440 31.59 11.86 14.84
C ALA A 440 31.15 11.38 13.44
N TRP A 441 30.93 10.07 13.25
CA TRP A 441 30.50 9.48 11.97
C TRP A 441 29.02 9.09 11.92
N GLN A 442 28.26 9.35 12.98
CA GLN A 442 26.81 9.13 13.06
C GLN A 442 26.07 10.35 12.50
N PRO A 443 25.31 10.23 11.40
CA PRO A 443 24.60 11.38 10.82
C PRO A 443 23.44 11.89 11.69
N TYR A 444 22.59 10.99 12.17
CA TYR A 444 21.45 11.27 13.04
C TYR A 444 21.42 10.31 14.22
N THR A 445 20.82 10.78 15.32
CA THR A 445 20.54 9.97 16.51
C THR A 445 19.04 9.70 16.58
N LEU A 446 18.66 8.43 16.76
CA LEU A 446 17.27 8.06 17.07
C LEU A 446 16.91 8.57 18.48
N ASP A 447 15.92 9.46 18.55
CA ASP A 447 15.41 10.00 19.80
C ASP A 447 14.49 8.97 20.48
N SER A 448 15.01 8.35 21.54
CA SER A 448 14.29 7.36 22.35
C SER A 448 13.38 7.99 23.41
N SER A 449 13.41 9.32 23.60
CA SER A 449 12.53 10.00 24.57
C SER A 449 11.11 10.24 24.05
N GLU A 450 10.93 10.23 22.73
CA GLU A 450 9.63 10.41 22.06
C GLU A 450 9.06 9.02 21.71
N GLU A 451 8.53 8.30 22.71
CA GLU A 451 7.84 7.02 22.52
C GLU A 451 6.43 7.23 21.92
N SER A 452 6.37 7.58 20.63
CA SER A 452 5.12 7.52 19.87
C SER A 452 4.99 6.15 19.21
N PRO A 453 3.85 5.44 19.36
CA PRO A 453 3.67 4.12 18.75
C PRO A 453 3.65 4.17 17.21
N ASP A 454 3.33 5.34 16.63
CA ASP A 454 3.19 5.57 15.20
C ASP A 454 4.35 6.38 14.59
N ARG A 455 5.36 6.80 15.37
CA ARG A 455 6.44 7.67 14.86
C ARG A 455 7.81 7.35 15.43
N GLN A 456 8.84 7.66 14.65
CA GLN A 456 10.24 7.65 15.07
C GLN A 456 10.92 8.95 14.65
N ARG A 457 11.67 9.56 15.57
CA ARG A 457 12.34 10.82 15.33
C ARG A 457 13.85 10.62 15.32
N PHE A 458 14.47 11.04 14.23
CA PHE A 458 15.92 11.08 14.07
C PHE A 458 16.37 12.54 14.11
N VAL A 459 17.29 12.87 15.00
CA VAL A 459 17.80 14.23 15.21
C VAL A 459 19.21 14.32 14.65
N LEU A 460 19.48 15.34 13.84
CA LEU A 460 20.80 15.57 13.25
C LEU A 460 21.85 15.68 14.36
N ASN A 461 22.89 14.87 14.27
CA ASN A 461 24.01 14.95 15.18
C ASN A 461 24.86 16.20 14.84
N PRO A 462 25.01 17.16 15.77
CA PRO A 462 25.78 18.38 15.53
C PRO A 462 27.29 18.10 15.36
N ASP A 463 27.79 16.99 15.92
CA ASP A 463 29.20 16.59 15.85
C ASP A 463 29.51 15.75 14.59
N TYR A 464 28.53 15.57 13.70
CA TYR A 464 28.70 14.77 12.50
C TYR A 464 29.73 15.41 11.55
N ALA A 465 30.78 14.66 11.21
CA ALA A 465 31.93 15.12 10.46
C ALA A 465 31.60 15.66 9.05
N LEU A 466 30.50 15.20 8.44
CA LEU A 466 30.06 15.62 7.10
C LEU A 466 28.76 16.43 7.13
N VAL A 467 28.45 17.07 8.27
CA VAL A 467 27.25 17.88 8.41
C VAL A 467 27.24 19.05 7.42
N VAL A 468 26.10 19.26 6.78
CA VAL A 468 25.84 20.40 5.89
C VAL A 468 24.70 21.23 6.46
N SER A 469 24.78 22.56 6.35
CA SER A 469 23.78 23.46 6.95
C SER A 469 22.38 23.35 6.36
N THR A 470 22.25 22.82 5.14
CA THR A 470 20.98 22.73 4.41
C THR A 470 20.21 21.44 4.67
N GLN A 471 20.87 20.40 5.20
CA GLN A 471 20.24 19.10 5.42
C GLN A 471 19.16 19.19 6.53
N PRO A 472 18.17 18.28 6.54
CA PRO A 472 17.16 18.24 7.59
C PRO A 472 17.78 18.20 8.99
N ARG A 473 17.26 19.03 9.91
CA ARG A 473 17.62 18.96 11.34
C ARG A 473 16.96 17.78 12.02
N GLU A 474 15.78 17.40 11.55
CA GLU A 474 15.06 16.23 12.00
C GLU A 474 14.47 15.46 10.81
N VAL A 475 14.48 14.14 10.93
CA VAL A 475 13.69 13.24 10.09
C VAL A 475 12.68 12.55 11.00
N ILE A 476 11.39 12.72 10.72
CA ILE A 476 10.30 12.09 11.45
C ILE A 476 9.69 11.02 10.54
N GLU A 477 9.98 9.75 10.83
CA GLU A 477 9.27 8.64 10.21
C GLU A 477 7.90 8.48 10.90
N ARG A 478 6.85 8.30 10.11
CA ARG A 478 5.49 7.98 10.55
C ARG A 478 5.08 6.65 9.94
N ASP A 479 4.70 5.71 10.80
CA ASP A 479 4.26 4.37 10.42
C ASP A 479 2.81 4.42 9.91
N PHE A 480 2.57 3.81 8.75
CA PHE A 480 1.23 3.66 8.18
C PHE A 480 0.95 2.20 7.84
N ASP A 481 -0.08 1.61 8.46
CA ASP A 481 -0.54 0.24 8.18
C ASP A 481 -1.44 0.15 6.93
N ASN A 482 -1.72 1.29 6.29
CA ASN A 482 -2.59 1.40 5.13
C ASN A 482 -1.98 2.34 4.07
N PRO A 483 -1.62 1.82 2.88
CA PRO A 483 -1.03 2.62 1.81
C PRO A 483 -1.86 3.84 1.40
N LYS A 484 -3.20 3.73 1.44
CA LYS A 484 -4.10 4.83 1.06
C LYS A 484 -4.03 5.99 2.06
N GLN A 485 -3.87 5.69 3.35
CA GLN A 485 -3.67 6.72 4.38
C GLN A 485 -2.32 7.42 4.19
N ALA A 486 -1.26 6.67 3.91
CA ALA A 486 0.06 7.22 3.58
C ALA A 486 0.01 8.15 2.34
N ILE A 487 -0.68 7.75 1.26
CA ILE A 487 -0.85 8.59 0.06
C ILE A 487 -1.67 9.85 0.38
N GLN A 488 -2.72 9.73 1.19
CA GLN A 488 -3.52 10.89 1.62
C GLN A 488 -2.69 11.85 2.50
N ALA A 489 -1.87 11.31 3.41
CA ALA A 489 -0.93 12.06 4.23
C ALA A 489 0.06 12.84 3.34
N LEU A 490 0.59 12.21 2.28
CA LEU A 490 1.48 12.86 1.33
C LEU A 490 0.78 13.98 0.53
N ARG A 491 -0.40 13.71 -0.04
CA ARG A 491 -1.19 14.69 -0.81
C ARG A 491 -1.59 15.89 0.03
N SER A 492 -1.93 15.66 1.29
CA SER A 492 -2.36 16.73 2.21
C SER A 492 -1.20 17.54 2.80
N GLY A 493 0.06 17.11 2.60
CA GLY A 493 1.24 17.76 3.17
C GLY A 493 1.55 17.39 4.62
N GLU A 494 0.95 16.32 5.14
CA GLU A 494 1.29 15.75 6.46
C GLU A 494 2.68 15.16 6.52
N VAL A 495 3.01 14.46 5.45
CA VAL A 495 4.34 13.92 5.18
C VAL A 495 4.83 14.57 3.91
N ASP A 496 6.13 14.72 3.84
CA ASP A 496 6.84 15.35 2.73
C ASP A 496 7.32 14.30 1.72
N LEU A 497 7.49 13.05 2.18
CA LEU A 497 7.92 11.89 1.40
C LEU A 497 7.18 10.61 1.83
N LEU A 498 6.93 9.71 0.88
CA LEU A 498 6.49 8.33 1.08
C LEU A 498 7.60 7.41 0.58
N ASP A 499 8.15 6.57 1.47
CA ASP A 499 9.34 5.76 1.20
C ASP A 499 9.12 4.74 0.09
N ARG A 500 7.95 4.10 0.05
CA ARG A 500 7.59 3.10 -0.93
C ARG A 500 6.09 3.18 -1.24
N ILE A 501 5.76 3.45 -2.50
CA ILE A 501 4.38 3.42 -3.01
C ILE A 501 3.98 1.96 -3.20
N PHE A 502 2.78 1.59 -2.74
CA PHE A 502 2.24 0.27 -3.05
C PHE A 502 2.06 0.10 -4.57
N PRO A 503 2.46 -1.02 -5.20
CA PRO A 503 2.56 -1.10 -6.66
C PRO A 503 1.26 -0.76 -7.42
N ALA A 504 0.10 -1.23 -6.95
CA ALA A 504 -1.19 -0.91 -7.56
C ALA A 504 -1.56 0.59 -7.56
N ASP A 505 -0.96 1.40 -6.68
CA ASP A 505 -1.27 2.82 -6.54
C ASP A 505 -0.33 3.72 -7.37
N VAL A 506 0.74 3.16 -7.95
CA VAL A 506 1.80 3.92 -8.65
C VAL A 506 1.24 4.79 -9.76
N GLU A 507 0.34 4.27 -10.61
CA GLU A 507 -0.21 5.03 -11.73
C GLU A 507 -1.06 6.21 -11.22
N GLN A 508 -1.88 5.98 -10.20
CA GLN A 508 -2.71 7.03 -9.59
C GLN A 508 -1.87 8.13 -8.95
N VAL A 509 -0.79 7.78 -8.24
CA VAL A 509 0.10 8.76 -7.61
C VAL A 509 0.91 9.51 -8.65
N SER A 510 1.34 8.85 -9.73
CA SER A 510 2.14 9.48 -10.80
C SER A 510 1.37 10.51 -11.62
N ARG A 511 0.03 10.42 -11.67
CA ARG A 511 -0.84 11.42 -12.32
C ARG A 511 -1.00 12.71 -11.49
N ASP A 512 -0.56 12.72 -10.24
CA ASP A 512 -0.65 13.89 -9.37
C ASP A 512 0.53 14.84 -9.63
N GLU A 513 0.27 15.91 -10.38
CA GLU A 513 1.31 16.90 -10.75
C GLU A 513 1.92 17.64 -9.55
N THR A 514 1.34 17.52 -8.35
CA THR A 514 1.92 18.12 -7.13
C THR A 514 3.02 17.25 -6.50
N LEU A 515 3.14 16.00 -6.96
CA LEU A 515 4.07 15.00 -6.46
C LEU A 515 5.15 14.68 -7.50
N VAL A 516 6.28 14.16 -7.02
CA VAL A 516 7.35 13.60 -7.84
C VAL A 516 7.51 12.15 -7.47
N VAL A 517 7.28 11.24 -8.42
CA VAL A 517 7.44 9.80 -8.27
C VAL A 517 8.78 9.38 -8.88
N GLN A 518 9.61 8.68 -8.11
CA GLN A 518 10.96 8.28 -8.52
C GLN A 518 11.16 6.78 -8.29
N PRO A 519 11.61 6.02 -9.30
CA PRO A 519 11.94 4.61 -9.12
C PRO A 519 13.30 4.44 -8.42
N TYR A 520 13.40 3.46 -7.52
CA TYR A 520 14.69 3.07 -6.97
C TYR A 520 15.60 2.46 -8.06
N ARG A 521 16.92 2.61 -7.93
CA ARG A 521 17.86 2.04 -8.93
C ARG A 521 17.84 0.52 -8.95
N ILE A 522 17.63 -0.11 -7.80
CA ILE A 522 17.72 -1.55 -7.61
C ILE A 522 16.31 -2.05 -7.26
N PRO A 523 15.77 -3.00 -8.03
CA PRO A 523 14.45 -3.55 -7.73
C PRO A 523 14.52 -4.52 -6.54
N SER A 524 13.40 -4.69 -5.83
CA SER A 524 13.29 -5.74 -4.82
C SER A 524 13.02 -7.09 -5.47
N LEU A 525 13.65 -8.12 -4.93
CA LEU A 525 13.45 -9.52 -5.31
C LEU A 525 12.69 -10.22 -4.20
N HIS A 526 11.70 -11.02 -4.58
CA HIS A 526 10.79 -11.69 -3.66
C HIS A 526 10.91 -13.20 -3.83
N VAL A 527 11.14 -13.90 -2.72
CA VAL A 527 11.33 -15.37 -2.70
C VAL A 527 10.65 -15.98 -1.47
N LEU A 528 10.39 -17.29 -1.53
CA LEU A 528 10.25 -18.10 -0.32
C LEU A 528 11.58 -18.80 -0.02
N VAL A 529 12.13 -18.54 1.16
CA VAL A 529 13.30 -19.23 1.70
C VAL A 529 12.82 -20.49 2.43
N PRO A 530 13.27 -21.69 2.03
CA PRO A 530 12.91 -22.93 2.70
C PRO A 530 13.71 -23.14 4.00
N ASN A 531 13.05 -23.58 5.08
CA ASN A 531 13.75 -23.99 6.29
C ASN A 531 14.42 -25.36 6.11
N GLN A 532 15.75 -25.39 5.94
CA GLN A 532 16.50 -26.63 5.74
C GLN A 532 16.50 -27.56 6.96
N ASN A 533 16.09 -27.09 8.14
CA ASN A 533 15.95 -27.90 9.35
C ASN A 533 14.62 -28.68 9.39
N ARG A 534 13.71 -28.45 8.45
CA ARG A 534 12.42 -29.14 8.35
C ARG A 534 12.43 -30.22 7.26
N PRO A 535 11.86 -31.42 7.50
CA PRO A 535 11.91 -32.53 6.54
C PRO A 535 11.34 -32.20 5.15
N HIS A 536 10.17 -31.54 5.08
CA HIS A 536 9.55 -31.23 3.79
C HIS A 536 10.23 -30.07 3.06
N PRO A 537 10.46 -28.88 3.65
CA PRO A 537 11.18 -27.78 2.97
C PRO A 537 12.63 -28.13 2.58
N SER A 538 13.33 -29.01 3.30
CA SER A 538 14.66 -29.51 2.89
C SER A 538 14.63 -30.45 1.68
N ASN A 539 13.46 -31.02 1.35
CA ASN A 539 13.29 -31.90 0.19
C ASN A 539 13.14 -31.09 -1.12
N ARG A 540 14.06 -31.30 -2.07
CA ARG A 540 14.05 -30.62 -3.38
C ARG A 540 12.76 -30.81 -4.18
N ILE A 541 12.19 -32.03 -4.17
CA ILE A 541 10.96 -32.34 -4.91
C ILE A 541 9.79 -31.57 -4.29
N PHE A 542 9.73 -31.48 -2.96
CA PHE A 542 8.71 -30.72 -2.26
C PHE A 542 8.79 -29.23 -2.59
N ARG A 543 9.98 -28.61 -2.52
CA ARG A 543 10.16 -27.20 -2.89
C ARG A 543 9.71 -26.90 -4.32
N ARG A 544 10.04 -27.79 -5.26
CA ARG A 544 9.58 -27.68 -6.66
C ARG A 544 8.06 -27.81 -6.76
N ALA A 545 7.45 -28.67 -5.95
CA ALA A 545 6.00 -28.80 -5.87
C ALA A 545 5.34 -27.49 -5.40
N ILE A 546 5.89 -26.84 -4.38
CA ILE A 546 5.42 -25.53 -3.89
C ILE A 546 5.52 -24.46 -4.99
N ALA A 547 6.59 -24.46 -5.80
CA ALA A 547 6.72 -23.51 -6.91
C ALA A 547 5.61 -23.68 -7.97
N TYR A 548 5.23 -24.92 -8.30
CA TYR A 548 4.09 -25.20 -9.20
C TYR A 548 2.73 -24.96 -8.54
N ALA A 549 2.66 -25.02 -7.21
CA ALA A 549 1.43 -24.85 -6.44
C ALA A 549 0.93 -23.41 -6.39
N ILE A 550 1.83 -22.44 -6.50
CA ILE A 550 1.51 -21.01 -6.31
C ILE A 550 1.28 -20.37 -7.68
N ASP A 551 0.14 -19.71 -7.84
CA ASP A 551 -0.18 -18.88 -9.01
C ASP A 551 0.52 -17.52 -8.92
N ARG A 552 1.85 -17.54 -9.06
CA ARG A 552 2.71 -16.35 -8.95
C ARG A 552 2.31 -15.25 -9.94
N GLU A 553 1.82 -15.62 -11.12
CA GLU A 553 1.41 -14.64 -12.13
C GLU A 553 0.13 -13.91 -11.70
N GLN A 554 -0.87 -14.65 -11.21
CA GLN A 554 -2.09 -14.06 -10.67
C GLN A 554 -1.78 -13.13 -9.49
N ILE A 555 -0.99 -13.59 -8.52
CA ILE A 555 -0.65 -12.79 -7.32
C ILE A 555 0.05 -11.49 -7.72
N LEU A 556 1.05 -11.55 -8.60
CA LEU A 556 1.75 -10.35 -9.06
C LEU A 556 0.81 -9.43 -9.83
N LYS A 557 0.18 -9.91 -10.90
CA LYS A 557 -0.57 -9.05 -11.84
C LYS A 557 -1.87 -8.53 -11.24
N ARG A 558 -2.62 -9.36 -10.54
CA ARG A 558 -3.94 -8.99 -10.01
C ARG A 558 -3.85 -8.35 -8.64
N ASP A 559 -3.19 -9.02 -7.70
CA ASP A 559 -3.31 -8.68 -6.28
C ASP A 559 -2.31 -7.60 -5.84
N LEU A 560 -1.09 -7.63 -6.41
CA LEU A 560 -0.05 -6.62 -6.11
C LEU A 560 -0.08 -5.42 -7.07
N LEU A 561 -0.24 -5.68 -8.38
CA LEU A 561 -0.26 -4.62 -9.40
C LEU A 561 -1.66 -4.08 -9.72
N GLY A 562 -2.73 -4.65 -9.17
CA GLY A 562 -4.11 -4.17 -9.39
C GLY A 562 -4.59 -4.33 -10.84
N GLY A 563 -3.99 -5.23 -11.62
CA GLY A 563 -4.28 -5.43 -13.05
C GLY A 563 -3.52 -4.49 -13.99
N PHE A 564 -2.65 -3.63 -13.47
CA PHE A 564 -1.80 -2.76 -14.28
C PHE A 564 -0.49 -3.45 -14.68
N GLU A 565 0.07 -3.06 -15.82
CA GLU A 565 1.42 -3.45 -16.23
C GLU A 565 2.42 -2.36 -15.84
N LEU A 566 3.38 -2.71 -14.99
CA LEU A 566 4.46 -1.82 -14.56
C LEU A 566 5.81 -2.38 -15.00
N SER A 567 6.58 -1.58 -15.73
CA SER A 567 7.94 -1.95 -16.12
C SER A 567 8.82 -2.23 -14.90
N GLY A 568 9.59 -3.33 -14.99
CA GLY A 568 10.45 -3.85 -13.93
C GLY A 568 9.73 -4.71 -12.88
N CYS A 569 8.43 -5.02 -13.08
CA CYS A 569 7.64 -5.91 -12.23
C CYS A 569 7.30 -7.22 -12.97
N GLU A 570 8.09 -8.27 -12.76
CA GLU A 570 8.01 -9.51 -13.54
C GLU A 570 8.28 -10.75 -12.68
N LEU A 571 7.80 -11.91 -13.13
CA LEU A 571 8.18 -13.19 -12.54
C LEU A 571 9.67 -13.45 -12.77
N ILE A 572 10.33 -13.98 -11.75
CA ILE A 572 11.74 -14.35 -11.84
C ILE A 572 11.93 -15.86 -11.69
N SER A 573 12.99 -16.39 -12.28
CA SER A 573 13.36 -17.81 -12.23
C SER A 573 14.51 -18.07 -11.25
N GLY A 574 14.98 -17.06 -10.52
CA GLY A 574 16.04 -17.27 -9.55
C GLY A 574 16.40 -16.04 -8.73
N PRO A 575 17.61 -16.01 -8.17
CA PRO A 575 17.92 -15.14 -7.05
C PRO A 575 18.49 -13.78 -7.45
N PHE A 576 18.70 -13.53 -8.74
CA PHE A 576 19.33 -12.29 -9.23
C PHE A 576 18.30 -11.38 -9.90
N PRO A 577 18.57 -10.06 -10.00
CA PRO A 577 17.69 -9.15 -10.72
C PRO A 577 17.64 -9.46 -12.21
N LEU A 578 16.42 -9.46 -12.78
CA LEU A 578 16.20 -9.56 -14.22
C LEU A 578 16.64 -8.28 -14.95
N GLY A 579 16.77 -7.16 -14.21
CA GLY A 579 16.90 -5.82 -14.76
C GLY A 579 15.53 -5.21 -15.08
N ILE A 580 15.51 -3.97 -15.56
CA ILE A 580 14.29 -3.27 -15.99
C ILE A 580 14.14 -3.34 -17.52
N ALA A 581 15.28 -3.35 -18.23
CA ALA A 581 15.39 -3.42 -19.68
C ALA A 581 16.48 -4.42 -20.08
N SER A 582 16.51 -4.82 -21.35
CA SER A 582 17.46 -5.81 -21.87
C SER A 582 18.94 -5.39 -21.78
N ASP A 583 19.21 -4.09 -21.78
CA ASP A 583 20.54 -3.50 -21.65
C ASP A 583 20.85 -3.02 -20.22
N ASP A 584 19.98 -3.32 -19.26
CA ASP A 584 20.16 -2.92 -17.86
C ASP A 584 21.37 -3.65 -17.25
N PRO A 585 22.39 -2.93 -16.76
CA PRO A 585 23.57 -3.56 -16.16
C PRO A 585 23.27 -4.48 -14.98
N LEU A 586 22.11 -4.36 -14.33
CA LEU A 586 21.70 -5.27 -13.25
C LEU A 586 21.46 -6.71 -13.72
N ASN A 587 21.22 -6.95 -15.01
CA ASN A 587 20.83 -8.25 -15.53
C ASN A 587 22.00 -9.22 -15.77
N TYR A 588 23.26 -8.78 -15.59
CA TYR A 588 24.45 -9.55 -15.99
C TYR A 588 24.56 -10.92 -15.29
N ALA A 589 23.98 -11.06 -14.10
CA ALA A 589 23.94 -12.29 -13.33
C ALA A 589 22.75 -13.20 -13.68
N TYR A 590 21.71 -12.65 -14.30
CA TYR A 590 20.48 -13.36 -14.62
C TYR A 590 20.65 -14.22 -15.88
N ASN A 591 20.15 -15.45 -15.82
CA ASN A 591 20.08 -16.38 -16.93
C ASN A 591 18.70 -16.30 -17.58
N THR A 592 18.58 -15.49 -18.62
CA THR A 592 17.34 -15.30 -19.39
C THR A 592 16.92 -16.52 -20.21
N ASN A 593 17.73 -17.58 -20.27
CA ASN A 593 17.36 -18.84 -20.92
C ASN A 593 16.51 -19.76 -20.03
N ILE A 594 16.27 -19.37 -18.77
CA ILE A 594 15.47 -20.13 -17.81
C ILE A 594 14.18 -19.36 -17.55
N ASP A 595 13.07 -19.89 -18.06
CA ASP A 595 11.75 -19.36 -17.75
C ASP A 595 11.34 -19.69 -16.31
N PRO A 596 10.60 -18.80 -15.62
CA PRO A 596 9.94 -19.13 -14.37
C PRO A 596 9.03 -20.35 -14.55
N LEU A 597 8.95 -21.21 -13.53
CA LEU A 597 8.03 -22.36 -13.58
C LEU A 597 6.59 -21.86 -13.78
N PRO A 598 5.71 -22.57 -14.49
CA PRO A 598 4.30 -22.19 -14.58
C PRO A 598 3.52 -22.60 -13.31
N TYR A 599 2.31 -22.09 -13.17
CA TYR A 599 1.33 -22.61 -12.22
C TYR A 599 0.74 -23.93 -12.76
N ASP A 600 0.92 -25.03 -12.02
CA ASP A 600 0.36 -26.35 -12.36
C ASP A 600 0.01 -27.12 -11.07
N PRO A 601 -1.21 -26.95 -10.53
CA PRO A 601 -1.62 -27.57 -9.28
C PRO A 601 -1.71 -29.10 -9.39
N ARG A 602 -1.92 -29.65 -10.61
CA ARG A 602 -1.97 -31.11 -10.80
C ARG A 602 -0.58 -31.72 -10.68
N HIS A 603 0.39 -31.09 -11.34
CA HIS A 603 1.79 -31.49 -11.21
C HIS A 603 2.30 -31.30 -9.77
N ALA A 604 1.92 -30.20 -9.11
CA ALA A 604 2.22 -29.96 -7.71
C ALA A 604 1.73 -31.09 -6.79
N ARG A 605 0.47 -31.56 -6.91
CA ARG A 605 -0.03 -32.70 -6.10
C ARG A 605 0.80 -33.96 -6.27
N THR A 606 1.16 -34.29 -7.51
CA THR A 606 2.00 -35.45 -7.82
C THR A 606 3.37 -35.33 -7.17
N LEU A 607 4.00 -34.16 -7.24
CA LEU A 607 5.31 -33.92 -6.64
C LEU A 607 5.25 -33.92 -5.10
N ILE A 608 4.18 -33.40 -4.48
CA ILE A 608 3.96 -33.49 -3.03
C ILE A 608 3.91 -34.96 -2.60
N GLN A 609 3.13 -35.79 -3.29
CA GLN A 609 3.04 -37.23 -3.00
C GLN A 609 4.39 -37.93 -3.18
N LEU A 610 5.11 -37.64 -4.26
CA LEU A 610 6.43 -38.22 -4.51
C LEU A 610 7.44 -37.81 -3.44
N ALA A 611 7.41 -36.55 -3.00
CA ALA A 611 8.25 -36.07 -1.92
C ALA A 611 7.94 -36.77 -0.59
N GLN A 612 6.65 -36.94 -0.26
CA GLN A 612 6.21 -37.66 0.93
C GLN A 612 6.71 -39.12 0.93
N ILE A 613 6.51 -39.85 -0.17
CA ILE A 613 7.00 -41.23 -0.32
C ILE A 613 8.53 -41.28 -0.15
N GLY A 614 9.26 -40.35 -0.79
CA GLY A 614 10.72 -40.28 -0.68
C GLY A 614 11.19 -40.04 0.75
N LEU A 615 10.52 -39.16 1.49
CA LEU A 615 10.81 -38.86 2.89
C LEU A 615 10.52 -40.06 3.80
N GLU A 616 9.41 -40.78 3.60
CA GLU A 616 9.09 -41.98 4.37
C GLU A 616 10.13 -43.08 4.17
N VAL A 617 10.54 -43.33 2.92
CA VAL A 617 11.58 -44.32 2.61
C VAL A 617 12.92 -43.92 3.23
N ALA A 618 13.28 -42.63 3.21
CA ALA A 618 14.50 -42.15 3.84
C ALA A 618 14.47 -42.32 5.37
N ALA A 619 13.34 -42.00 6.00
CA ALA A 619 13.14 -42.18 7.44
C ALA A 619 13.20 -43.65 7.86
N GLU A 620 12.58 -44.56 7.10
CA GLU A 620 12.67 -46.00 7.34
C GLU A 620 14.12 -46.51 7.27
N LYS A 621 14.89 -46.10 6.24
CA LYS A 621 16.31 -46.44 6.11
C LYS A 621 17.15 -45.88 7.26
N ALA A 622 16.85 -44.67 7.72
CA ALA A 622 17.52 -44.03 8.84
C ALA A 622 17.03 -44.50 10.22
N LYS A 623 16.00 -45.38 10.29
CA LYS A 623 15.30 -45.78 11.52
C LYS A 623 14.77 -44.58 12.32
N GLN A 624 14.29 -43.57 11.63
CA GLN A 624 13.71 -42.35 12.17
C GLN A 624 12.17 -42.36 12.03
N PRO A 625 11.45 -41.58 12.85
CA PRO A 625 10.01 -41.43 12.68
C PRO A 625 9.68 -40.86 11.29
N LYS A 626 8.62 -41.37 10.67
CA LYS A 626 8.14 -40.87 9.37
C LYS A 626 7.71 -39.41 9.50
N PRO A 627 8.25 -38.49 8.68
CA PRO A 627 7.82 -37.09 8.69
C PRO A 627 6.34 -36.97 8.33
N GLN A 628 5.58 -36.25 9.14
CA GLN A 628 4.19 -35.89 8.87
C GLN A 628 4.11 -34.45 8.36
N LEU A 629 3.21 -34.21 7.40
CA LEU A 629 2.94 -32.88 6.86
C LEU A 629 1.65 -32.34 7.47
N ASP A 630 1.72 -31.93 8.73
CA ASP A 630 0.54 -31.55 9.50
C ASP A 630 0.09 -30.12 9.21
N GLU A 631 1.01 -29.16 9.29
CA GLU A 631 0.77 -27.73 9.09
C GLU A 631 2.03 -27.06 8.56
N ILE A 632 1.89 -26.20 7.56
CA ILE A 632 2.97 -25.38 6.97
C ILE A 632 2.91 -23.98 7.55
N VAL A 633 3.98 -23.55 8.20
CA VAL A 633 4.10 -22.20 8.75
C VAL A 633 4.86 -21.32 7.76
N VAL A 634 4.18 -20.30 7.22
CA VAL A 634 4.78 -19.28 6.34
C VAL A 634 5.03 -18.01 7.14
N ALA A 635 6.30 -17.73 7.43
CA ALA A 635 6.72 -16.51 8.11
C ALA A 635 6.89 -15.35 7.11
N HIS A 636 6.54 -14.13 7.50
CA HIS A 636 6.69 -12.96 6.63
C HIS A 636 6.87 -11.65 7.41
N PRO A 637 7.53 -10.63 6.84
CA PRO A 637 7.66 -9.32 7.47
C PRO A 637 6.30 -8.60 7.57
N PRO A 638 6.15 -7.63 8.49
CA PRO A 638 4.92 -6.85 8.65
C PRO A 638 4.80 -5.77 7.56
N SER A 639 4.66 -6.19 6.30
CA SER A 639 4.51 -5.29 5.14
C SER A 639 3.28 -5.63 4.32
N ASP A 640 2.71 -4.64 3.63
CA ASP A 640 1.51 -4.83 2.80
C ASP A 640 1.73 -5.84 1.67
N ILE A 641 2.87 -5.73 0.97
CA ILE A 641 3.24 -6.64 -0.12
C ILE A 641 3.35 -8.06 0.41
N ALA A 642 4.08 -8.27 1.52
CA ALA A 642 4.27 -9.60 2.10
C ALA A 642 2.96 -10.17 2.63
N ARG A 643 2.12 -9.36 3.30
CA ARG A 643 0.81 -9.77 3.82
C ARG A 643 -0.12 -10.23 2.69
N ILE A 644 -0.26 -9.44 1.63
CA ILE A 644 -1.11 -9.80 0.48
C ILE A 644 -0.57 -11.05 -0.21
N ALA A 645 0.73 -11.07 -0.52
CA ALA A 645 1.35 -12.21 -1.19
C ALA A 645 1.22 -13.50 -0.38
N CYS A 646 1.50 -13.48 0.92
CA CYS A 646 1.46 -14.68 1.77
C CYS A 646 0.04 -15.17 2.01
N ASN A 647 -0.96 -14.28 2.09
CA ASN A 647 -2.37 -14.67 2.15
C ASN A 647 -2.75 -15.48 0.91
N GLU A 648 -2.46 -14.97 -0.29
CA GLU A 648 -2.79 -15.67 -1.54
C GLU A 648 -1.98 -16.97 -1.71
N ILE A 649 -0.68 -16.98 -1.37
CA ILE A 649 0.15 -18.20 -1.34
C ILE A 649 -0.50 -19.27 -0.46
N VAL A 650 -0.97 -18.90 0.74
CA VAL A 650 -1.64 -19.84 1.65
C VAL A 650 -2.95 -20.36 1.07
N GLU A 651 -3.74 -19.52 0.40
CA GLU A 651 -4.96 -19.98 -0.28
C GLU A 651 -4.67 -20.97 -1.41
N ASP A 652 -3.64 -20.72 -2.22
CA ASP A 652 -3.19 -21.65 -3.26
C ASP A 652 -2.76 -23.01 -2.68
N LEU A 653 -2.01 -23.00 -1.58
CA LEU A 653 -1.59 -24.23 -0.90
C LEU A 653 -2.77 -25.00 -0.29
N LYS A 654 -3.79 -24.30 0.24
CA LYS A 654 -5.02 -24.92 0.75
C LYS A 654 -5.82 -25.65 -0.33
N VAL A 655 -5.80 -25.18 -1.59
CA VAL A 655 -6.43 -25.88 -2.74
C VAL A 655 -5.81 -27.27 -2.97
N LEU A 656 -4.56 -27.47 -2.55
CA LEU A 656 -3.87 -28.76 -2.61
C LEU A 656 -4.11 -29.64 -1.38
N GLY A 657 -4.89 -29.17 -0.40
CA GLY A 657 -5.17 -29.88 0.85
C GLY A 657 -4.12 -29.67 1.94
N LEU A 658 -3.20 -28.72 1.77
CA LEU A 658 -2.20 -28.38 2.78
C LEU A 658 -2.79 -27.43 3.81
N LYS A 659 -2.64 -27.76 5.10
CA LYS A 659 -2.95 -26.81 6.19
C LYS A 659 -1.80 -25.82 6.30
N CYS A 660 -2.11 -24.54 6.31
CA CYS A 660 -1.09 -23.50 6.40
C CYS A 660 -1.50 -22.39 7.36
N VAL A 661 -0.51 -21.81 8.06
CA VAL A 661 -0.68 -20.67 8.97
C VAL A 661 0.37 -19.61 8.67
N LEU A 662 0.00 -18.34 8.88
CA LEU A 662 0.90 -17.21 8.73
C LEU A 662 1.51 -16.81 10.06
N ARG A 663 2.80 -16.49 10.05
CA ARG A 663 3.53 -15.92 11.19
C ARG A 663 4.11 -14.56 10.78
N VAL A 664 3.58 -13.49 11.37
CA VAL A 664 4.14 -12.14 11.17
C VAL A 664 5.40 -11.99 12.02
N LEU A 665 6.50 -11.53 11.43
CA LEU A 665 7.74 -11.22 12.14
C LEU A 665 7.64 -9.90 12.92
N ALA A 666 8.42 -9.78 13.99
CA ALA A 666 8.54 -8.51 14.70
C ALA A 666 9.28 -7.45 13.85
N PRO A 667 9.06 -6.15 14.07
CA PRO A 667 9.88 -5.11 13.43
C PRO A 667 11.37 -5.33 13.66
N GLY A 668 12.17 -5.23 12.60
CA GLY A 668 13.63 -5.46 12.62
C GLY A 668 14.08 -6.92 12.52
N GLU A 669 13.18 -7.90 12.70
CA GLU A 669 13.46 -9.32 12.52
C GLU A 669 13.34 -9.69 11.03
N SER A 670 14.43 -10.16 10.41
CA SER A 670 14.37 -10.65 9.01
C SER A 670 14.23 -12.17 8.93
N ARG A 671 14.54 -12.90 10.01
CA ARG A 671 14.43 -14.37 10.10
C ARG A 671 13.97 -14.80 11.50
N PRO A 672 13.05 -15.77 11.61
CA PRO A 672 12.69 -16.35 12.91
C PRO A 672 13.92 -16.89 13.67
N ALA A 673 14.00 -16.58 14.96
CA ALA A 673 15.06 -17.08 15.84
C ALA A 673 14.97 -18.59 16.15
N ASP A 674 13.77 -19.17 16.02
CA ASP A 674 13.49 -20.60 16.20
C ASP A 674 13.35 -21.34 14.86
N ASP A 675 13.22 -22.66 14.92
CA ASP A 675 12.98 -23.52 13.75
C ASP A 675 11.49 -23.86 13.52
N ALA A 676 10.57 -23.22 14.25
CA ALA A 676 9.12 -23.46 14.15
C ALA A 676 8.49 -22.71 12.96
N TRP A 677 9.08 -22.88 11.79
CA TRP A 677 8.61 -22.35 10.51
C TRP A 677 9.07 -23.23 9.35
N ASP A 678 8.40 -23.16 8.19
CA ASP A 678 8.68 -23.99 7.02
C ASP A 678 9.19 -23.16 5.83
N PHE A 679 8.54 -22.03 5.59
CA PHE A 679 8.93 -21.06 4.55
C PHE A 679 8.96 -19.66 5.12
N LEU A 680 9.94 -18.87 4.69
CA LEU A 680 10.06 -17.45 5.00
C LEU A 680 9.90 -16.66 3.71
N TYR A 681 8.90 -15.79 3.64
CA TYR A 681 8.80 -14.78 2.61
C TYR A 681 9.86 -13.70 2.85
N LEU A 682 10.72 -13.48 1.86
CA LEU A 682 11.81 -12.53 1.92
C LEU A 682 11.73 -11.57 0.73
N ASP A 683 11.67 -10.27 1.01
CA ASP A 683 12.03 -9.21 0.07
C ASP A 683 13.48 -8.77 0.32
N TYR A 684 14.32 -8.83 -0.70
CA TYR A 684 15.75 -8.46 -0.59
C TYR A 684 16.23 -7.76 -1.86
N LEU A 685 17.42 -7.19 -1.80
CA LEU A 685 18.05 -6.54 -2.94
C LEU A 685 19.44 -7.09 -3.20
N ILE A 686 19.81 -7.13 -4.48
CA ILE A 686 21.14 -7.49 -4.92
C ILE A 686 21.72 -6.30 -5.68
N GLY A 687 22.74 -5.67 -5.09
CA GLY A 687 23.47 -4.58 -5.70
C GLY A 687 24.75 -5.06 -6.40
N GLU A 688 25.39 -6.09 -5.84
CA GLU A 688 26.57 -6.72 -6.42
C GLU A 688 26.46 -8.25 -6.37
N PRO A 689 25.89 -8.87 -7.42
CA PRO A 689 25.76 -10.32 -7.53
C PRO A 689 27.02 -11.13 -7.19
N LEU A 690 28.23 -10.64 -7.48
CA LEU A 690 29.47 -11.38 -7.17
C LEU A 690 29.69 -11.61 -5.67
N VAL A 691 29.21 -10.69 -4.82
CA VAL A 691 29.33 -10.79 -3.35
C VAL A 691 28.03 -11.26 -2.73
N ASP A 692 26.90 -10.74 -3.22
CA ASP A 692 25.58 -10.98 -2.65
C ASP A 692 25.09 -12.40 -2.89
N ALA A 693 25.55 -13.08 -3.96
CA ALA A 693 25.26 -14.50 -4.19
C ALA A 693 25.70 -15.37 -3.01
N ARG A 694 26.89 -15.15 -2.46
CA ARG A 694 27.37 -15.85 -1.26
C ARG A 694 26.53 -15.51 -0.04
N ARG A 695 26.29 -14.21 0.19
CA ARG A 695 25.54 -13.73 1.36
C ARG A 695 24.13 -14.32 1.44
N LEU A 696 23.50 -14.56 0.30
CA LEU A 696 22.19 -15.20 0.22
C LEU A 696 22.27 -16.73 0.21
N LEU A 697 23.05 -17.31 -0.71
CA LEU A 697 22.90 -18.71 -1.15
C LEU A 697 23.97 -19.66 -0.61
N ALA A 698 25.01 -19.19 0.05
CA ALA A 698 25.99 -20.10 0.64
C ALA A 698 25.37 -20.87 1.82
N SER A 699 26.00 -21.98 2.21
CA SER A 699 25.61 -22.75 3.40
C SER A 699 25.65 -21.92 4.69
N ASP A 700 26.56 -20.95 4.76
CA ASP A 700 26.70 -19.93 5.80
C ASP A 700 25.99 -18.61 5.46
N GLY A 701 25.27 -18.55 4.34
CA GLY A 701 24.47 -17.41 3.91
C GLY A 701 23.06 -17.40 4.53
N PHE A 702 22.30 -16.34 4.22
CA PHE A 702 20.98 -16.09 4.80
C PHE A 702 19.98 -17.24 4.57
N ALA A 703 19.93 -17.79 3.34
CA ALA A 703 19.05 -18.90 3.00
C ALA A 703 19.58 -20.27 3.47
N GLY A 704 20.82 -20.33 3.97
CA GLY A 704 21.44 -21.54 4.53
C GLY A 704 21.46 -22.72 3.55
N CYS A 705 21.70 -22.49 2.25
CA CYS A 705 21.52 -23.53 1.25
C CYS A 705 22.59 -24.63 1.38
N ALA A 706 22.14 -25.86 1.65
CA ALA A 706 23.02 -27.01 1.86
C ALA A 706 23.55 -27.68 0.57
N SER A 707 23.14 -27.22 -0.62
CA SER A 707 23.52 -27.85 -1.90
C SER A 707 25.05 -27.85 -2.09
N PRO A 708 25.70 -29.03 -2.25
CA PRO A 708 27.14 -29.10 -2.49
C PRO A 708 27.53 -28.48 -3.83
N HIS A 709 26.69 -28.61 -4.85
CA HIS A 709 26.93 -28.05 -6.19
C HIS A 709 26.88 -26.53 -6.17
N LEU A 710 25.89 -25.96 -5.49
CA LEU A 710 25.76 -24.52 -5.34
C LEU A 710 26.94 -23.93 -4.57
N ASN A 711 27.31 -24.53 -3.44
CA ASN A 711 28.45 -24.08 -2.64
C ASN A 711 29.79 -24.22 -3.40
N LEU A 712 29.94 -25.24 -4.25
CA LEU A 712 31.09 -25.33 -5.15
C LEU A 712 31.10 -24.20 -6.19
N ALA A 713 29.95 -23.87 -6.78
CA ALA A 713 29.83 -22.79 -7.74
C ALA A 713 30.13 -21.42 -7.10
N ILE A 714 29.64 -21.18 -5.88
CA ILE A 714 29.97 -19.98 -5.09
C ILE A 714 31.46 -19.91 -4.78
N ARG A 715 32.11 -21.01 -4.36
CA ARG A 715 33.56 -21.02 -4.15
C ARG A 715 34.36 -20.71 -5.42
N ARG A 716 33.85 -21.10 -6.59
CA ARG A 716 34.45 -20.74 -7.90
C ARG A 716 34.24 -19.27 -8.24
N LEU A 717 33.08 -18.69 -7.91
CA LEU A 717 32.86 -17.24 -8.00
C LEU A 717 33.86 -16.47 -7.13
N ASP A 718 34.10 -16.92 -5.90
CA ASP A 718 35.04 -16.25 -5.00
C ASP A 718 36.51 -16.30 -5.50
N GLN A 719 36.83 -17.14 -6.49
CA GLN A 719 38.17 -17.28 -7.08
C GLN A 719 38.32 -16.51 -8.39
N LEU A 720 37.27 -15.78 -8.80
CA LEU A 720 37.27 -15.05 -10.05
C LEU A 720 38.26 -13.88 -10.02
N ASN A 721 39.06 -13.74 -11.08
CA ASN A 721 40.08 -12.70 -11.23
C ASN A 721 39.97 -11.96 -12.57
N LYS A 722 38.90 -12.22 -13.34
CA LYS A 722 38.60 -11.55 -14.60
C LYS A 722 37.13 -11.17 -14.63
N GLU A 723 36.84 -9.89 -14.82
CA GLU A 723 35.46 -9.37 -14.89
C GLU A 723 34.66 -10.00 -16.04
N ALA A 724 35.31 -10.25 -17.19
CA ALA A 724 34.65 -10.83 -18.36
C ALA A 724 34.04 -12.23 -18.11
N ASP A 725 34.57 -12.98 -17.15
CA ASP A 725 34.09 -14.33 -16.81
C ASP A 725 32.91 -14.29 -15.81
N ALA A 726 32.62 -13.13 -15.20
CA ALA A 726 31.61 -13.00 -14.14
C ALA A 726 30.19 -13.39 -14.58
N PRO A 727 29.66 -12.87 -15.71
CA PRO A 727 28.29 -13.18 -16.13
C PRO A 727 28.04 -14.68 -16.32
N GLU A 728 28.97 -15.38 -16.98
CA GLU A 728 28.85 -16.82 -17.22
C GLU A 728 28.81 -17.60 -15.90
N ARG A 729 29.72 -17.29 -14.97
CA ARG A 729 29.78 -17.97 -13.67
C ARG A 729 28.54 -17.71 -12.81
N LEU A 730 28.03 -16.48 -12.82
CA LEU A 730 26.80 -16.12 -12.11
C LEU A 730 25.57 -16.82 -12.69
N ARG A 731 25.46 -16.93 -14.03
CA ARG A 731 24.39 -17.68 -14.69
C ARG A 731 24.42 -19.18 -14.37
N VAL A 732 25.61 -19.75 -14.14
CA VAL A 732 25.73 -21.13 -13.61
C VAL A 732 25.19 -21.22 -12.17
N VAL A 733 25.46 -20.24 -11.32
CA VAL A 733 24.89 -20.19 -9.96
C VAL A 733 23.37 -20.07 -10.02
N HIS A 734 22.83 -19.23 -10.91
CA HIS A 734 21.40 -19.11 -11.15
C HIS A 734 20.79 -20.44 -11.60
N GLN A 735 21.37 -21.11 -12.60
CA GLN A 735 20.92 -22.41 -13.09
C GLN A 735 20.86 -23.45 -11.96
N ILE A 736 21.92 -23.58 -11.16
CA ILE A 736 21.96 -24.53 -10.05
C ILE A 736 20.91 -24.16 -8.99
N CYS A 737 20.74 -22.87 -8.68
CA CYS A 737 19.73 -22.39 -7.75
C CYS A 737 18.31 -22.74 -8.21
N PHE A 738 18.03 -22.60 -9.52
CA PHE A 738 16.76 -23.01 -10.12
C PHE A 738 16.58 -24.52 -10.07
N ASP A 739 17.59 -25.30 -10.48
CA ASP A 739 17.49 -26.75 -10.51
C ASP A 739 17.28 -27.34 -9.12
N ASP A 740 18.01 -26.85 -8.11
CA ASP A 740 17.91 -27.29 -6.72
C ASP A 740 16.73 -26.67 -5.97
N MET A 741 16.05 -25.67 -6.55
CA MET A 741 15.06 -24.83 -5.87
C MET A 741 15.59 -24.33 -4.53
N SER A 742 16.83 -23.81 -4.51
CA SER A 742 17.52 -23.41 -3.27
C SER A 742 16.77 -22.31 -2.52
N VAL A 743 16.11 -21.44 -3.28
CA VAL A 743 14.99 -20.57 -2.87
C VAL A 743 13.87 -20.78 -3.89
N ILE A 744 12.63 -20.47 -3.52
CA ILE A 744 11.50 -20.49 -4.45
C ILE A 744 11.31 -19.07 -4.98
N PRO A 745 11.70 -18.79 -6.24
CA PRO A 745 11.58 -17.46 -6.81
C PRO A 745 10.11 -17.08 -7.06
N LEU A 746 9.74 -15.86 -6.69
CA LEU A 746 8.40 -15.31 -6.91
C LEU A 746 8.44 -14.28 -8.04
N TRP A 747 8.90 -13.07 -7.75
CA TRP A 747 8.91 -11.94 -8.67
C TRP A 747 9.95 -10.89 -8.29
N GLN A 748 10.21 -10.00 -9.22
CA GLN A 748 10.89 -8.73 -9.02
C GLN A 748 9.85 -7.61 -8.99
N ILE A 749 10.04 -6.59 -8.15
CA ILE A 749 9.24 -5.36 -8.14
C ILE A 749 10.15 -4.14 -8.26
N GLN A 750 9.84 -3.27 -9.21
CA GLN A 750 10.46 -1.95 -9.31
C GLN A 750 9.83 -0.99 -8.30
N ASP A 751 10.38 -0.94 -7.09
CA ASP A 751 9.89 -0.02 -6.05
C ASP A 751 10.05 1.44 -6.47
N ARG A 752 9.15 2.29 -5.98
CA ARG A 752 9.11 3.74 -6.23
C ARG A 752 8.83 4.49 -4.94
N LEU A 753 9.49 5.63 -4.75
CA LEU A 753 9.14 6.60 -3.73
C LEU A 753 8.30 7.72 -4.34
N ALA A 754 7.54 8.42 -3.51
CA ALA A 754 6.86 9.66 -3.89
C ALA A 754 7.24 10.77 -2.91
N ARG A 755 7.49 11.98 -3.42
CA ARG A 755 7.77 13.15 -2.58
C ARG A 755 6.98 14.35 -3.07
N ARG A 756 6.74 15.29 -2.16
CA ARG A 756 6.25 16.62 -2.52
C ARG A 756 7.39 17.40 -3.21
N LYS A 757 7.03 18.31 -4.12
CA LYS A 757 8.00 19.15 -4.85
C LYS A 757 8.91 19.99 -3.94
N ILE A 758 8.49 20.26 -2.71
CA ILE A 758 9.26 21.02 -1.71
C ILE A 758 10.52 20.29 -1.24
N VAL A 759 10.59 18.96 -1.38
CA VAL A 759 11.77 18.17 -1.01
C VAL A 759 12.71 18.12 -2.20
N GLU A 760 13.86 18.79 -2.10
CA GLU A 760 14.88 18.84 -3.14
C GLU A 760 16.15 18.09 -2.73
N GLY A 761 17.04 17.82 -3.69
CA GLY A 761 18.31 17.11 -3.46
C GLY A 761 18.21 15.58 -3.52
N VAL A 762 17.01 15.03 -3.72
CA VAL A 762 16.78 13.59 -3.89
C VAL A 762 17.20 13.15 -5.30
N GLU A 763 18.08 12.15 -5.36
CA GLU A 763 18.55 11.53 -6.61
C GLU A 763 17.37 11.04 -7.49
N GLN A 764 17.57 11.00 -8.81
CA GLN A 764 16.51 10.58 -9.75
C GLN A 764 16.19 9.10 -9.66
N ARG A 765 17.20 8.28 -9.37
CA ARG A 765 17.08 6.85 -9.12
C ARG A 765 17.91 6.48 -7.89
N PRO A 766 17.42 6.78 -6.68
CA PRO A 766 18.18 6.49 -5.49
C PRO A 766 18.31 4.98 -5.30
N VAL A 767 19.41 4.50 -4.72
CA VAL A 767 19.55 3.12 -4.30
C VAL A 767 18.77 2.84 -3.03
N ALA A 768 18.62 3.81 -2.13
CA ALA A 768 17.89 3.73 -0.85
C ALA A 768 17.25 5.07 -0.51
N THR A 769 16.23 5.09 0.35
CA THR A 769 15.40 6.30 0.58
C THR A 769 16.21 7.52 0.99
N TYR A 770 17.14 7.38 1.94
CA TYR A 770 17.95 8.49 2.45
C TYR A 770 19.34 8.58 1.80
N GLN A 771 19.48 8.12 0.54
CA GLN A 771 20.72 8.34 -0.20
C GLN A 771 21.02 9.84 -0.27
N ASP A 772 22.24 10.19 0.14
CA ASP A 772 22.77 11.56 0.15
C ASP A 772 21.86 12.56 0.87
N ILE A 773 21.27 12.17 2.01
CA ILE A 773 20.42 13.02 2.85
C ILE A 773 21.09 14.36 3.20
N GLU A 774 22.42 14.42 3.21
CA GLU A 774 23.22 15.62 3.40
C GLU A 774 22.99 16.69 2.30
N LYS A 775 22.58 16.27 1.09
CA LYS A 775 22.26 17.16 -0.04
C LYS A 775 20.81 17.65 -0.03
N TRP A 776 19.97 17.12 0.86
CA TRP A 776 18.54 17.39 0.82
C TRP A 776 18.20 18.76 1.41
N SER A 777 17.16 19.39 0.91
CA SER A 777 16.64 20.64 1.49
C SER A 777 15.12 20.76 1.29
N LEU A 778 14.48 21.53 2.18
CA LEU A 778 13.05 21.82 2.09
C LEU A 778 12.85 23.24 1.53
N ARG A 779 12.47 23.34 0.26
CA ARG A 779 12.15 24.61 -0.40
C ARG A 779 10.64 24.83 -0.42
N LEU A 780 10.19 25.65 0.51
CA LEU A 780 8.83 26.18 0.50
C LEU A 780 8.78 27.39 -0.44
N GLU A 781 7.87 27.35 -1.43
CA GLU A 781 7.60 28.50 -2.29
C GLU A 781 7.06 29.67 -1.46
N LYS A 782 7.42 30.90 -1.84
CA LYS A 782 7.03 32.13 -1.14
C LYS A 782 5.55 32.45 -1.32
#